data_AF-A0A9P1FJ19-F1
#
_entry.id   AF-A0A9P1FJ19-F1
#
_cell.length_a   1.000
_cell.length_b   1.000
_cell.length_c   1.000
_cell.angle_alpha   90.00
_cell.angle_beta   90.00
_cell.angle_gamma   90.00
#
_symmetry.space_group_name_H-M   'P 1'
#
loop_
_entity.id
_entity.type
_entity.pdbx_description
1 polymer ?
#
loop_
_entity_poly.entity_id
_entity_poly.type
_entity_poly.pdbx_seq_one_letter_code
_entity_poly.pdbx_strand_id
1 'polypeptide(L)'
;MGSSLAGEMPPEAFLRPSPVHRIASHSAAPSRMPRFSARQSASSKFSADAMAVAGAMALGVTGGFQASRRSCRTRELRARIARAMSPMSPGDYGLPPKLAGMAGALSALPNDRMRYQQLMALAGKLKPMADDLKVPENKVPGCLSVVHVHASLEEDGTVTFQGDSDALISKGLVALLVLCLSGCTPEEIAGVQPEFIKASGISASLTPGRNNGFFNMFKLMNKKVARLKAAKAAESGESGAMKAGEDTETEETPELQIYNTLSRSKEAFKTLEPGKVKMYVCGVTVYDLCHLGHARVMVFFDIVARFLRHLGYDVTFVRNVTDIDDKIIKRSQETGETAEELARRMEEEMARDAKSLGCTSPDFEPRVSESIEEITSMVETLVKKDFAYAGKGDVYFRVRRFETYGRLSRCSLDGNEAGARVEVADVKEAPEDFVLWKSAKPSEPSWESPWGPGRPGWHIECSAMAKRYLGDTLDIHGGGPDLVFPHHENEIAQSEAANDQPYVKTWMHCAAVRSTGNEKMSKSLGNFVTIRDVLKQYDGEVVRFYLLSSQYRRPMMYSEEALEEAQERLLKLYSSLRGAAGAQTESPDPECEQQHRFLAAMANDFDTVNAIAALTDLSRELLQLQQGDHGAEFQTKARQLRAMGAVLGILQRDPEEVCKGPVDSDFEAKVEDLIQARADARKAKDFAKADAIRDELTGMGVVIEDGAKGTSWRVASLA
;
A
#
# COMPACT_ATOMS: atom_id res chain seq x y z
N MET A 1 -53.99 10.42 44.54
CA MET A 1 -53.20 11.04 45.64
C MET A 1 -51.80 11.27 45.10
N GLY A 2 -51.23 12.46 44.89
CA GLY A 2 -51.63 13.85 45.03
C GLY A 2 -50.45 14.74 44.57
N SER A 3 -50.77 15.88 43.93
CA SER A 3 -50.03 17.17 43.81
C SER A 3 -48.53 17.17 43.45
N SER A 4 -48.10 17.66 42.28
CA SER A 4 -47.97 19.08 41.84
C SER A 4 -46.97 19.92 42.63
N LEU A 5 -45.98 20.52 41.95
CA LEU A 5 -45.89 21.99 41.81
C LEU A 5 -44.81 22.37 40.79
N ALA A 6 -45.25 23.18 39.83
CA ALA A 6 -44.46 23.92 38.86
C ALA A 6 -43.98 25.25 39.45
N GLY A 7 -42.96 25.85 38.84
CA GLY A 7 -42.55 27.25 39.08
C GLY A 7 -41.41 27.65 38.13
N GLU A 8 -41.61 28.76 37.42
CA GLU A 8 -41.02 29.16 36.14
C GLU A 8 -39.67 29.96 36.24
N MET A 9 -39.03 30.06 35.07
CA MET A 9 -37.84 30.81 34.56
C MET A 9 -37.86 32.37 34.71
N PRO A 10 -36.94 33.23 34.14
CA PRO A 10 -35.48 33.21 33.75
C PRO A 10 -34.73 34.55 34.18
N PRO A 11 -33.82 35.22 33.40
CA PRO A 11 -32.37 34.98 33.15
C PRO A 11 -31.42 36.17 33.49
N GLU A 12 -30.11 35.99 33.20
CA GLU A 12 -28.99 36.95 33.03
C GLU A 12 -28.36 37.68 34.25
N ALA A 13 -27.03 37.54 34.40
CA ALA A 13 -26.10 38.68 34.50
C ALA A 13 -24.61 38.27 34.58
N PHE A 14 -23.82 39.00 33.79
CA PHE A 14 -22.37 39.12 33.71
C PHE A 14 -21.61 39.17 35.06
N LEU A 15 -20.43 38.53 35.11
CA LEU A 15 -19.36 38.90 36.05
C LEU A 15 -18.02 39.10 35.33
N ARG A 16 -17.57 40.36 35.35
CA ARG A 16 -16.22 40.82 35.01
C ARG A 16 -15.26 40.63 36.21
N PRO A 17 -13.94 40.52 36.00
CA PRO A 17 -12.93 40.57 37.05
C PRO A 17 -12.38 42.00 37.26
N SER A 18 -11.86 42.28 38.46
CA SER A 18 -11.18 43.55 38.83
C SER A 18 -10.37 43.36 40.15
N PRO A 19 -9.40 44.24 40.51
CA PRO A 19 -8.09 44.40 39.84
C PRO A 19 -6.89 44.68 40.82
N VAL A 20 -5.71 45.02 40.25
CA VAL A 20 -4.60 45.87 40.78
C VAL A 20 -3.54 45.17 41.67
N HIS A 21 -2.25 45.10 41.31
CA HIS A 21 -1.31 46.23 41.43
C HIS A 21 -0.13 46.25 40.43
N ARG A 22 0.08 47.45 39.87
CA ARG A 22 1.28 47.93 39.15
C ARG A 22 2.40 48.31 40.13
N ILE A 23 3.65 48.09 39.71
CA ILE A 23 4.77 49.03 39.93
C ILE A 23 5.50 49.22 38.60
N ALA A 24 5.92 50.45 38.35
CA ALA A 24 6.27 51.00 37.05
C ALA A 24 7.77 51.08 36.75
N SER A 25 8.03 51.10 35.43
CA SER A 25 9.08 51.81 34.66
C SER A 25 10.56 51.61 35.01
N HIS A 26 11.36 51.25 33.99
CA HIS A 26 12.40 52.13 33.43
C HIS A 26 12.72 51.74 31.98
N SER A 27 12.92 52.75 31.13
CA SER A 27 13.18 52.70 29.70
C SER A 27 14.67 52.48 29.38
N ALA A 28 14.98 51.68 28.37
CA ALA A 28 16.15 51.90 27.50
C ALA A 28 15.99 51.12 26.17
N ALA A 29 16.31 51.80 25.07
CA ALA A 29 16.18 51.39 23.67
C ALA A 29 17.32 50.43 23.22
N PRO A 30 17.30 49.88 21.98
CA PRO A 30 17.81 48.55 21.66
C PRO A 30 19.27 48.50 21.19
N SER A 31 19.98 47.43 21.51
CA SER A 31 21.34 47.16 21.01
C SER A 31 21.43 45.83 20.24
N ARG A 32 21.47 45.97 18.91
CA ARG A 32 22.32 45.32 17.90
C ARG A 32 22.56 43.79 17.97
N MET A 33 22.14 43.15 16.87
CA MET A 33 22.70 41.92 16.29
C MET A 33 24.23 41.95 16.18
N PRO A 34 24.92 40.79 16.23
CA PRO A 34 26.21 40.63 15.60
C PRO A 34 26.03 40.17 14.14
N ARG A 35 26.43 41.05 13.22
CA ARG A 35 26.87 40.68 11.87
C ARG A 35 28.22 39.96 11.99
N PHE A 36 28.38 38.79 11.39
CA PHE A 36 29.69 38.33 10.94
C PHE A 36 29.75 38.42 9.41
N SER A 37 30.54 39.38 8.95
CA SER A 37 30.86 39.60 7.55
C SER A 37 31.92 38.63 7.06
N ALA A 38 31.78 38.26 5.80
CA ALA A 38 32.77 37.58 4.97
C ALA A 38 34.21 38.13 5.09
N ARG A 39 35.18 37.21 5.04
CA ARG A 39 36.48 37.43 4.38
C ARG A 39 36.82 36.20 3.54
N GLN A 40 36.84 36.42 2.22
CA GLN A 40 37.60 35.61 1.27
C GLN A 40 39.10 35.89 1.46
N SER A 41 39.93 34.84 1.44
CA SER A 41 40.82 34.50 0.31
C SER A 41 42.15 33.89 0.75
N ALA A 42 42.54 32.86 -0.02
CA ALA A 42 43.88 32.43 -0.40
C ALA A 42 44.60 31.32 0.41
N SER A 43 44.56 30.13 -0.23
CA SER A 43 45.70 29.24 -0.55
C SER A 43 46.48 28.53 0.57
N SER A 44 46.42 27.20 0.59
CA SER A 44 47.42 26.31 -0.02
C SER A 44 47.34 24.89 0.55
N LYS A 45 47.78 23.91 -0.28
CA LYS A 45 48.06 22.48 -0.01
C LYS A 45 46.96 21.47 -0.35
N PHE A 46 46.91 21.20 -1.66
CA PHE A 46 46.61 19.90 -2.26
C PHE A 46 47.91 19.05 -2.37
N SER A 47 47.75 17.73 -2.59
CA SER A 47 48.75 16.66 -2.84
C SER A 47 49.05 15.82 -1.58
N ALA A 48 49.03 14.48 -1.54
CA ALA A 48 48.84 13.37 -2.48
C ALA A 48 48.25 12.20 -1.64
N ASP A 49 47.53 11.20 -2.16
CA ASP A 49 48.12 10.03 -2.83
C ASP A 49 47.06 9.21 -3.57
N ALA A 50 47.28 9.01 -4.86
CA ALA A 50 46.76 7.90 -5.64
C ALA A 50 47.78 7.57 -6.75
N MET A 51 48.07 6.27 -6.89
CA MET A 51 48.66 5.53 -8.02
C MET A 51 50.11 5.00 -7.98
N ALA A 52 50.16 3.72 -8.40
CA ALA A 52 51.26 2.90 -8.94
C ALA A 52 52.14 2.18 -7.88
N VAL A 53 52.47 0.89 -8.00
CA VAL A 53 53.07 0.21 -9.16
C VAL A 53 52.85 -1.31 -9.11
N ALA A 54 52.72 -1.91 -10.29
CA ALA A 54 52.78 -3.33 -10.56
C ALA A 54 54.23 -3.85 -10.72
N GLY A 55 54.49 -5.08 -10.26
CA GLY A 55 55.47 -5.99 -10.88
C GLY A 55 56.86 -6.11 -10.24
N ALA A 56 57.16 -7.28 -9.69
CA ALA A 56 58.47 -7.95 -9.85
C ALA A 56 58.37 -9.43 -9.45
N MET A 57 58.58 -10.30 -10.43
CA MET A 57 58.92 -11.72 -10.25
C MET A 57 60.40 -11.87 -9.86
N ALA A 58 60.70 -13.05 -9.29
CA ALA A 58 62.00 -13.71 -9.15
C ALA A 58 62.83 -13.39 -7.90
N LEU A 59 62.80 -14.31 -6.93
CA LEU A 59 63.96 -15.07 -6.47
C LEU A 59 63.44 -16.32 -5.74
N GLY A 60 63.82 -17.49 -6.24
CA GLY A 60 63.32 -18.79 -5.77
C GLY A 60 64.09 -19.30 -4.56
N VAL A 61 63.36 -19.91 -3.62
CA VAL A 61 63.85 -21.01 -2.80
C VAL A 61 62.71 -22.01 -2.63
N THR A 62 63.03 -23.26 -2.94
CA THR A 62 62.19 -24.46 -3.03
C THR A 62 61.78 -25.00 -1.65
N GLY A 63 60.51 -25.34 -1.48
CA GLY A 63 60.01 -26.14 -0.35
C GLY A 63 58.57 -26.57 -0.58
N GLY A 64 58.37 -27.82 -1.01
CA GLY A 64 57.08 -28.35 -1.42
C GLY A 64 56.13 -28.63 -0.26
N PHE A 65 54.84 -28.33 -0.45
CA PHE A 65 53.73 -28.96 0.25
C PHE A 65 52.56 -29.14 -0.73
N GLN A 66 52.10 -30.39 -0.85
CA GLN A 66 50.98 -30.79 -1.71
C GLN A 66 49.67 -30.15 -1.23
N ALA A 67 49.10 -29.23 -2.02
CA ALA A 67 47.73 -28.78 -1.84
C ALA A 67 46.77 -29.67 -2.64
N SER A 68 45.85 -30.29 -1.92
CA SER A 68 44.89 -31.28 -2.40
C SER A 68 43.84 -30.68 -3.35
N ARG A 69 43.21 -31.58 -4.13
CA ARG A 69 42.17 -31.38 -5.16
C ARG A 69 40.85 -30.77 -4.65
N ARG A 70 40.88 -29.68 -3.88
CA ARG A 70 39.69 -28.93 -3.40
C ARG A 70 39.50 -27.54 -4.03
N SER A 71 40.52 -26.98 -4.71
CA SER A 71 40.42 -25.64 -5.32
C SER A 71 39.85 -25.63 -6.75
N CYS A 72 39.78 -26.78 -7.44
CA CYS A 72 39.26 -26.84 -8.81
C CYS A 72 37.71 -26.87 -8.85
N ARG A 73 37.07 -27.60 -7.92
CA ARG A 73 35.60 -27.68 -7.82
C ARG A 73 34.94 -26.37 -7.38
N THR A 74 35.60 -25.56 -6.55
CA THR A 74 35.08 -24.26 -6.12
C THR A 74 35.21 -23.19 -7.21
N ARG A 75 36.17 -23.34 -8.14
CA ARG A 75 36.32 -22.44 -9.30
C ARG A 75 35.31 -22.77 -10.40
N GLU A 76 35.04 -24.05 -10.66
CA GLU A 76 33.97 -24.48 -11.58
C GLU A 76 32.56 -24.18 -11.02
N LEU A 77 32.35 -24.33 -9.71
CA LEU A 77 31.07 -23.99 -9.07
C LEU A 77 30.85 -22.48 -9.01
N ARG A 78 31.89 -21.67 -8.71
CA ARG A 78 31.81 -20.21 -8.82
C ARG A 78 31.66 -19.73 -10.26
N ALA A 79 32.26 -20.40 -11.24
CA ALA A 79 32.02 -20.11 -12.66
C ALA A 79 30.60 -20.50 -13.10
N ARG A 80 30.01 -21.57 -12.53
CA ARG A 80 28.62 -21.96 -12.75
C ARG A 80 27.62 -21.03 -12.06
N ILE A 81 27.89 -20.59 -10.83
CA ILE A 81 27.07 -19.62 -10.09
C ILE A 81 27.21 -18.22 -10.72
N ALA A 82 28.40 -17.82 -11.16
CA ALA A 82 28.60 -16.58 -11.91
C ALA A 82 27.94 -16.63 -13.31
N ARG A 83 27.88 -17.80 -13.97
CA ARG A 83 27.05 -17.99 -15.18
C ARG A 83 25.54 -17.99 -14.90
N ALA A 84 25.12 -18.38 -13.69
CA ALA A 84 23.72 -18.37 -13.27
C ALA A 84 23.25 -17.01 -12.71
N MET A 85 24.17 -16.08 -12.47
CA MET A 85 23.90 -14.73 -11.95
C MET A 85 24.47 -13.60 -12.84
N SER A 86 24.79 -13.89 -14.09
CA SER A 86 24.93 -12.82 -15.10
C SER A 86 23.56 -12.19 -15.33
N PRO A 87 23.44 -10.85 -15.49
CA PRO A 87 22.23 -10.30 -16.10
C PRO A 87 22.03 -11.02 -17.43
N MET A 88 20.88 -11.68 -17.56
CA MET A 88 20.49 -12.35 -18.80
C MET A 88 20.62 -11.36 -19.96
N SER A 89 21.17 -11.81 -21.08
CA SER A 89 21.32 -10.92 -22.23
C SER A 89 19.92 -10.63 -22.77
N PRO A 90 19.67 -9.48 -23.43
CA PRO A 90 18.39 -9.19 -24.06
C PRO A 90 17.85 -10.32 -24.98
N GLY A 91 18.71 -11.21 -25.48
CA GLY A 91 18.32 -12.38 -26.26
C GLY A 91 17.53 -13.45 -25.49
N ASP A 92 17.54 -13.45 -24.15
CA ASP A 92 16.90 -14.49 -23.34
C ASP A 92 15.40 -14.27 -23.10
N TYR A 93 14.85 -13.12 -23.51
CA TYR A 93 13.44 -12.74 -23.33
C TYR A 93 12.57 -12.90 -24.59
N GLY A 94 13.04 -13.69 -25.57
CA GLY A 94 12.32 -13.85 -26.85
C GLY A 94 12.23 -12.56 -27.67
N LEU A 95 13.21 -11.65 -27.53
CA LEU A 95 13.17 -10.33 -28.19
C LEU A 95 13.52 -10.42 -29.67
N PRO A 96 12.69 -9.84 -30.56
CA PRO A 96 13.09 -9.60 -31.94
C PRO A 96 14.40 -8.81 -32.03
N PRO A 97 15.24 -9.00 -33.06
CA PRO A 97 16.57 -8.41 -33.14
C PRO A 97 16.61 -6.89 -32.95
N LYS A 98 15.62 -6.17 -33.49
CA LYS A 98 15.49 -4.71 -33.31
C LYS A 98 15.25 -4.32 -31.85
N LEU A 99 14.35 -5.03 -31.18
CA LEU A 99 14.01 -4.78 -29.77
C LEU A 99 15.17 -5.16 -28.84
N ALA A 100 15.84 -6.28 -29.11
CA ALA A 100 17.02 -6.72 -28.37
C ALA A 100 18.15 -5.68 -28.44
N GLY A 101 18.45 -5.18 -29.65
CA GLY A 101 19.46 -4.14 -29.86
C GLY A 101 19.12 -2.83 -29.13
N MET A 102 17.86 -2.41 -29.17
CA MET A 102 17.41 -1.19 -28.50
C MET A 102 17.43 -1.31 -26.96
N ALA A 103 16.96 -2.45 -26.43
CA ALA A 103 16.99 -2.72 -25.00
C ALA A 103 18.42 -2.80 -24.45
N GLY A 104 19.34 -3.43 -25.20
CA GLY A 104 20.76 -3.46 -24.87
C GLY A 104 21.39 -2.07 -24.89
N ALA A 105 21.10 -1.25 -25.91
CA ALA A 105 21.61 0.11 -26.01
C ALA A 105 21.13 1.01 -24.85
N LEU A 106 19.88 0.88 -24.42
CA LEU A 106 19.34 1.63 -23.28
C LEU A 106 19.94 1.19 -21.95
N SER A 107 20.14 -0.12 -21.76
CA SER A 107 20.75 -0.69 -20.56
C SER A 107 22.21 -0.26 -20.40
N ALA A 108 22.94 -0.09 -21.51
CA ALA A 108 24.33 0.36 -21.52
C ALA A 108 24.51 1.86 -21.17
N LEU A 109 23.44 2.65 -21.07
CA LEU A 109 23.54 4.08 -20.76
C LEU A 109 23.85 4.33 -19.27
N PRO A 110 24.81 5.22 -18.97
CA PRO A 110 25.38 5.36 -17.63
C PRO A 110 24.46 6.09 -16.63
N ASN A 111 23.45 6.82 -17.09
CA ASN A 111 22.54 7.57 -16.21
C ASN A 111 21.14 7.77 -16.83
N ASP A 112 20.17 8.13 -15.98
CA ASP A 112 18.77 8.30 -16.36
C ASP A 112 18.54 9.42 -17.37
N ARG A 113 19.31 10.52 -17.26
CA ARG A 113 19.19 11.67 -18.18
C ARG A 113 19.45 11.26 -19.62
N MET A 114 20.44 10.41 -19.87
CA MET A 114 20.73 9.90 -21.21
C MET A 114 19.64 8.96 -21.73
N ARG A 115 19.03 8.13 -20.86
CA ARG A 115 17.89 7.27 -21.24
C ARG A 115 16.67 8.11 -21.64
N TYR A 116 16.39 9.19 -20.91
CA TYR A 116 15.34 10.15 -21.28
C TYR A 116 15.62 10.84 -22.63
N GLN A 117 16.84 11.30 -22.87
CA GLN A 117 17.21 11.89 -24.14
C GLN A 117 17.04 10.91 -25.31
N GLN A 118 17.39 9.64 -25.11
CA GLN A 118 17.20 8.59 -26.11
C GLN A 118 15.71 8.33 -26.40
N LEU A 119 14.87 8.31 -25.36
CA LEU A 119 13.41 8.21 -25.52
C LEU A 119 12.82 9.39 -26.30
N MET A 120 13.28 10.62 -26.01
CA MET A 120 12.84 11.81 -26.75
C MET A 120 13.29 11.76 -28.22
N ALA A 121 14.50 11.24 -28.49
CA ALA A 121 14.98 11.03 -29.86
C ALA A 121 14.14 9.98 -30.60
N LEU A 122 13.69 8.93 -29.93
CA LEU A 122 12.76 7.94 -30.49
C LEU A 122 11.38 8.56 -30.77
N ALA A 123 10.87 9.40 -29.87
CA ALA A 123 9.61 10.12 -30.07
C ALA A 123 9.63 10.95 -31.37
N GLY A 124 10.77 11.59 -31.69
CA GLY A 124 10.94 12.36 -32.93
C GLY A 124 11.04 11.51 -34.20
N LYS A 125 11.32 10.21 -34.09
CA LYS A 125 11.36 9.26 -35.22
C LYS A 125 10.01 8.61 -35.50
N LEU A 126 9.05 8.73 -34.58
CA LEU A 126 7.73 8.15 -34.73
C LEU A 126 6.91 8.99 -35.72
N LYS A 127 6.42 8.35 -36.79
CA LYS A 127 5.50 8.99 -37.73
C LYS A 127 4.20 9.36 -36.99
N PRO A 128 3.59 10.53 -37.27
CA PRO A 128 2.28 10.86 -36.72
C PRO A 128 1.25 9.80 -37.06
N MET A 129 0.43 9.42 -36.07
CA MET A 129 -0.69 8.51 -36.27
C MET A 129 -1.84 9.27 -36.93
N ALA A 130 -2.50 8.63 -37.91
CA ALA A 130 -3.67 9.20 -38.57
C ALA A 130 -4.81 9.47 -37.57
N ASP A 131 -5.53 10.57 -37.75
CA ASP A 131 -6.52 11.04 -36.76
C ASP A 131 -7.75 10.12 -36.65
N ASP A 132 -8.12 9.45 -37.73
CA ASP A 132 -9.18 8.42 -37.77
C ASP A 132 -8.83 7.16 -36.97
N LEU A 133 -7.54 6.93 -36.69
CA LEU A 133 -7.10 5.83 -35.83
C LEU A 133 -7.08 6.21 -34.33
N LYS A 134 -7.25 7.49 -33.97
CA LYS A 134 -7.26 7.96 -32.56
C LYS A 134 -8.63 7.78 -31.91
N VAL A 135 -9.15 6.55 -32.00
CA VAL A 135 -10.46 6.13 -31.47
C VAL A 135 -10.32 5.41 -30.12
N PRO A 136 -11.39 5.34 -29.30
CA PRO A 136 -11.36 4.71 -27.98
C PRO A 136 -10.78 3.29 -27.97
N GLU A 137 -11.02 2.49 -29.01
CA GLU A 137 -10.56 1.10 -29.14
C GLU A 137 -9.03 0.97 -29.31
N ASN A 138 -8.37 2.05 -29.76
CA ASN A 138 -6.93 2.14 -29.89
C ASN A 138 -6.28 2.82 -28.68
N LYS A 139 -7.06 3.36 -27.73
CA LYS A 139 -6.53 4.03 -26.54
C LYS A 139 -5.96 3.03 -25.53
N VAL A 140 -4.77 3.33 -25.00
CA VAL A 140 -4.11 2.52 -23.97
C VAL A 140 -4.70 2.86 -22.60
N PRO A 141 -5.28 1.89 -21.87
CA PRO A 141 -5.86 2.13 -20.55
C PRO A 141 -4.78 2.31 -19.48
N GLY A 142 -5.06 3.12 -18.46
CA GLY A 142 -4.18 3.27 -17.28
C GLY A 142 -2.86 4.00 -17.52
N CYS A 143 -2.71 4.70 -18.64
CA CYS A 143 -1.59 5.62 -18.87
C CYS A 143 -1.90 7.00 -18.25
N LEU A 144 -0.89 7.63 -17.64
CA LEU A 144 -0.98 9.02 -17.15
C LEU A 144 -1.25 10.05 -18.28
N SER A 145 -0.83 9.71 -19.49
CA SER A 145 -1.00 10.52 -20.70
C SER A 145 -1.88 9.77 -21.69
N VAL A 146 -2.53 10.47 -22.62
CA VAL A 146 -3.32 9.81 -23.67
C VAL A 146 -2.35 9.16 -24.65
N VAL A 147 -2.46 7.84 -24.81
CA VAL A 147 -1.67 7.05 -25.75
C VAL A 147 -2.61 6.23 -26.62
N HIS A 148 -2.40 6.26 -27.93
CA HIS A 148 -3.12 5.39 -28.86
C HIS A 148 -2.12 4.44 -29.53
N VAL A 149 -2.57 3.20 -29.76
CA VAL A 149 -1.83 2.18 -30.50
C VAL A 149 -2.79 1.44 -31.43
N HIS A 150 -2.41 1.35 -32.70
CA HIS A 150 -3.10 0.58 -33.72
C HIS A 150 -2.15 -0.47 -34.29
N ALA A 151 -2.70 -1.60 -34.74
CA ALA A 151 -1.97 -2.68 -35.36
C ALA A 151 -2.70 -3.11 -36.63
N SER A 152 -1.96 -3.27 -37.73
CA SER A 152 -2.42 -3.84 -38.99
C SER A 152 -1.59 -5.08 -39.31
N LEU A 153 -2.24 -6.08 -39.91
CA LEU A 153 -1.53 -7.24 -40.45
C LEU A 153 -1.26 -7.01 -41.93
N GLU A 154 -0.02 -7.15 -42.34
CA GLU A 154 0.42 -6.98 -43.73
C GLU A 154 0.26 -8.28 -44.52
N GLU A 155 0.25 -8.18 -45.85
CA GLU A 155 0.11 -9.32 -46.78
C GLU A 155 1.24 -10.36 -46.61
N ASP A 156 2.45 -9.90 -46.24
CA ASP A 156 3.61 -10.75 -45.98
C ASP A 156 3.55 -11.50 -44.63
N GLY A 157 2.48 -11.30 -43.85
CA GLY A 157 2.24 -11.95 -42.57
C GLY A 157 2.91 -11.26 -41.38
N THR A 158 3.55 -10.11 -41.58
CA THR A 158 4.09 -9.28 -40.49
C THR A 158 3.07 -8.28 -39.97
N VAL A 159 3.31 -7.74 -38.77
CA VAL A 159 2.44 -6.74 -38.15
C VAL A 159 3.10 -5.36 -38.24
N THR A 160 2.36 -4.36 -38.70
CA THR A 160 2.74 -2.95 -38.60
C THR A 160 1.99 -2.30 -37.46
N PHE A 161 2.70 -1.53 -36.63
CA PHE A 161 2.09 -0.72 -35.59
C PHE A 161 2.12 0.77 -35.93
N GLN A 162 1.09 1.48 -35.49
CA GLN A 162 1.08 2.92 -35.35
C GLN A 162 0.82 3.28 -33.90
N GLY A 163 1.41 4.36 -33.41
CA GLY A 163 1.13 4.85 -32.08
C GLY A 163 1.42 6.32 -31.93
N ASP A 164 0.76 6.96 -30.98
CA ASP A 164 0.96 8.37 -30.68
C ASP A 164 0.64 8.67 -29.21
N SER A 165 1.16 9.79 -28.70
CA SER A 165 0.82 10.31 -27.38
C SER A 165 0.90 11.83 -27.32
N ASP A 166 0.04 12.41 -26.49
CA ASP A 166 0.04 13.82 -26.10
C ASP A 166 1.22 14.21 -25.19
N ALA A 167 1.94 13.25 -24.60
CA ALA A 167 3.12 13.49 -23.77
C ALA A 167 4.40 12.96 -24.40
N LEU A 168 5.46 13.78 -24.45
CA LEU A 168 6.69 13.48 -25.19
C LEU A 168 7.43 12.22 -24.70
N ILE A 169 7.44 11.96 -23.39
CA ILE A 169 8.08 10.75 -22.83
C ILE A 169 7.27 9.50 -23.16
N SER A 170 5.95 9.56 -23.00
CA SER A 170 5.05 8.45 -23.36
C SER A 170 5.07 8.18 -24.87
N LYS A 171 5.21 9.24 -25.69
CA LYS A 171 5.45 9.14 -27.12
C LYS A 171 6.77 8.42 -27.43
N GLY A 172 7.83 8.69 -26.66
CA GLY A 172 9.09 7.96 -26.76
C GLY A 172 8.98 6.48 -26.40
N LEU A 173 8.17 6.16 -25.38
CA LEU A 173 7.93 4.78 -24.92
C LEU A 173 7.14 3.97 -25.95
N VAL A 174 6.04 4.52 -26.48
CA VAL A 174 5.30 3.86 -27.57
C VAL A 174 6.14 3.79 -28.85
N ALA A 175 6.96 4.81 -29.15
CA ALA A 175 7.87 4.79 -30.29
C ALA A 175 8.86 3.62 -30.22
N LEU A 176 9.39 3.33 -29.03
CA LEU A 176 10.30 2.20 -28.81
C LEU A 176 9.64 0.89 -29.25
N LEU A 177 8.40 0.63 -28.79
CA LEU A 177 7.69 -0.60 -29.15
C LEU A 177 7.29 -0.63 -30.62
N VAL A 178 6.73 0.47 -31.14
CA VAL A 178 6.29 0.58 -32.53
C VAL A 178 7.45 0.34 -33.49
N LEU A 179 8.59 1.03 -33.29
CA LEU A 179 9.74 0.93 -34.20
C LEU A 179 10.44 -0.43 -34.12
N CYS A 180 10.36 -1.11 -32.98
CA CYS A 180 11.06 -2.39 -32.78
C CYS A 180 10.20 -3.62 -33.09
N LEU A 181 8.88 -3.53 -32.94
CA LEU A 181 7.94 -4.64 -33.17
C LEU A 181 7.26 -4.58 -34.55
N SER A 182 7.28 -3.43 -35.23
CA SER A 182 6.75 -3.37 -36.60
C SER A 182 7.65 -4.15 -37.58
N GLY A 183 7.02 -4.97 -38.41
CA GLY A 183 7.66 -5.92 -39.32
C GLY A 183 8.05 -7.26 -38.68
N CYS A 184 7.59 -7.54 -37.45
CA CYS A 184 7.69 -8.86 -36.83
C CYS A 184 6.44 -9.69 -37.10
N THR A 185 6.56 -11.02 -37.05
CA THR A 185 5.39 -11.91 -37.13
C THR A 185 4.59 -11.89 -35.82
N PRO A 186 3.29 -12.27 -35.84
CA PRO A 186 2.50 -12.44 -34.63
C PRO A 186 3.16 -13.35 -33.58
N GLU A 187 3.81 -14.43 -34.02
CA GLU A 187 4.51 -15.39 -33.17
C GLU A 187 5.73 -14.76 -32.48
N GLU A 188 6.52 -13.98 -33.21
CA GLU A 188 7.68 -13.27 -32.66
C GLU A 188 7.25 -12.24 -31.61
N ILE A 189 6.14 -11.53 -31.85
CA ILE A 189 5.62 -10.54 -30.90
C ILE A 189 5.07 -11.22 -29.65
N ALA A 190 4.30 -12.31 -29.81
CA ALA A 190 3.75 -13.08 -28.69
C ALA A 190 4.83 -13.78 -27.85
N GLY A 191 5.99 -14.07 -28.44
CA GLY A 191 7.15 -14.64 -27.75
C GLY A 191 7.92 -13.66 -26.86
N VAL A 192 7.65 -12.36 -26.96
CA VAL A 192 8.34 -11.34 -26.15
C VAL A 192 7.87 -11.42 -24.69
N GLN A 193 8.80 -11.76 -23.80
CA GLN A 193 8.53 -11.83 -22.35
C GLN A 193 8.57 -10.44 -21.71
N PRO A 194 7.50 -9.97 -21.03
CA PRO A 194 7.39 -8.61 -20.48
C PRO A 194 8.55 -8.17 -19.56
N GLU A 195 9.26 -9.13 -18.96
CA GLU A 195 10.42 -8.95 -18.09
C GLU A 195 11.55 -8.15 -18.76
N PHE A 196 11.60 -8.11 -20.10
CA PHE A 196 12.55 -7.29 -20.86
C PHE A 196 12.45 -5.80 -20.54
N ILE A 197 11.25 -5.31 -20.17
CA ILE A 197 11.01 -3.92 -19.82
C ILE A 197 11.89 -3.53 -18.62
N LYS A 198 11.98 -4.41 -17.62
CA LYS A 198 12.86 -4.23 -16.46
C LYS A 198 14.34 -4.40 -16.85
N ALA A 199 14.65 -5.40 -17.68
CA ALA A 199 16.03 -5.69 -18.12
C ALA A 199 16.64 -4.58 -19.00
N SER A 200 15.81 -3.81 -19.71
CA SER A 200 16.24 -2.67 -20.51
C SER A 200 16.77 -1.49 -19.68
N GLY A 201 16.63 -1.53 -18.35
CA GLY A 201 17.03 -0.46 -17.43
C GLY A 201 16.10 0.76 -17.48
N ILE A 202 15.14 0.79 -18.41
CA ILE A 202 14.24 1.94 -18.59
C ILE A 202 13.31 2.11 -17.40
N SER A 203 12.88 1.01 -16.78
CA SER A 203 11.94 1.07 -15.66
C SER A 203 12.51 1.69 -14.40
N ALA A 204 13.83 1.63 -14.21
CA ALA A 204 14.49 2.29 -13.08
C ALA A 204 14.46 3.82 -13.22
N SER A 205 14.39 4.34 -14.45
CA SER A 205 14.40 5.78 -14.73
C SER A 205 13.02 6.42 -14.75
N LEU A 206 11.95 5.62 -14.88
CA LEU A 206 10.58 6.10 -15.04
C LEU A 206 9.80 6.14 -13.72
N THR A 207 8.92 7.13 -13.58
CA THR A 207 7.91 7.18 -12.50
C THR A 207 7.00 5.93 -12.56
N PRO A 208 6.44 5.46 -11.43
CA PRO A 208 5.55 4.29 -11.40
C PRO A 208 4.39 4.35 -12.41
N GLY A 209 3.72 5.49 -12.57
CA GLY A 209 2.62 5.64 -13.53
C GLY A 209 3.06 5.50 -15.00
N ARG A 210 4.27 5.94 -15.35
CA ARG A 210 4.86 5.74 -16.69
C ARG A 210 5.31 4.30 -16.92
N ASN A 211 5.80 3.63 -15.88
CA ASN A 211 6.11 2.20 -15.94
C ASN A 211 4.86 1.35 -16.19
N ASN A 212 3.79 1.64 -15.45
CA ASN A 212 2.50 0.98 -15.66
C ASN A 212 1.95 1.28 -17.06
N GLY A 213 2.03 2.54 -17.51
CA GLY A 213 1.62 2.92 -18.86
C GLY A 213 2.41 2.17 -19.95
N PHE A 214 3.72 2.06 -19.82
CA PHE A 214 4.56 1.33 -20.78
C PHE A 214 4.22 -0.16 -20.85
N PHE A 215 3.98 -0.79 -19.70
CA PHE A 215 3.51 -2.17 -19.64
C PHE A 215 2.13 -2.34 -20.31
N ASN A 216 1.21 -1.40 -20.08
CA ASN A 216 -0.12 -1.41 -20.69
C ASN A 216 -0.07 -1.21 -22.22
N MET A 217 0.86 -0.40 -22.74
CA MET A 217 1.10 -0.28 -24.19
C MET A 217 1.46 -1.64 -24.79
N PHE A 218 2.45 -2.32 -24.19
CA PHE A 218 2.90 -3.65 -24.64
C PHE A 218 1.78 -4.71 -24.55
N LYS A 219 0.99 -4.69 -23.46
CA LYS A 219 -0.16 -5.59 -23.28
C LYS A 219 -1.24 -5.35 -24.34
N LEU A 220 -1.56 -4.08 -24.65
CA LEU A 220 -2.54 -3.76 -25.69
C LEU A 220 -2.06 -4.20 -27.08
N MET A 221 -0.78 -4.00 -27.39
CA MET A 221 -0.17 -4.46 -28.66
C MET A 221 -0.34 -5.97 -28.83
N ASN A 222 0.00 -6.76 -27.81
CA ASN A 222 -0.19 -8.22 -27.83
C ASN A 222 -1.66 -8.61 -28.01
N LYS A 223 -2.58 -7.94 -27.31
CA LYS A 223 -4.04 -8.17 -27.47
C LYS A 223 -4.50 -7.91 -28.91
N LYS A 224 -4.00 -6.85 -29.55
CA LYS A 224 -4.34 -6.53 -30.94
C LYS A 224 -3.77 -7.55 -31.92
N VAL A 225 -2.53 -7.99 -31.72
CA VAL A 225 -1.91 -9.07 -32.51
C VAL A 225 -2.71 -10.37 -32.40
N ALA A 226 -3.12 -10.77 -31.20
CA ALA A 226 -3.94 -11.97 -31.01
C ALA A 226 -5.28 -11.90 -31.75
N ARG A 227 -5.93 -10.73 -31.77
CA ARG A 227 -7.17 -10.50 -32.53
C ARG A 227 -6.95 -10.59 -34.04
N LEU A 228 -5.87 -9.98 -34.56
CA LEU A 228 -5.52 -10.06 -35.98
C LEU A 228 -5.23 -11.51 -36.41
N LYS A 229 -4.56 -12.28 -35.56
CA LYS A 229 -4.31 -13.71 -35.80
C LYS A 229 -5.61 -14.52 -35.83
N ALA A 230 -6.52 -14.28 -34.90
CA ALA A 230 -7.83 -14.95 -34.87
C ALA A 230 -8.68 -14.60 -36.09
N ALA A 231 -8.67 -13.33 -36.53
CA ALA A 231 -9.37 -12.89 -37.73
C ALA A 231 -8.82 -13.56 -39.00
N LYS A 232 -7.49 -13.61 -39.16
CA LYS A 232 -6.86 -14.29 -40.31
C LYS A 232 -7.14 -15.80 -40.34
N ALA A 233 -7.13 -16.46 -39.18
CA ALA A 233 -7.44 -17.89 -39.08
C ALA A 233 -8.90 -18.22 -39.45
N ALA A 234 -9.83 -17.30 -39.14
CA ALA A 234 -11.23 -17.41 -39.55
C ALA A 234 -11.40 -17.22 -41.07
N GLU A 235 -10.57 -16.39 -41.71
CA GLU A 235 -10.56 -16.17 -43.17
C GLU A 235 -9.86 -17.31 -43.95
N SER A 236 -8.89 -18.01 -43.36
CA SER A 236 -8.12 -19.08 -44.03
C SER A 236 -8.72 -20.49 -43.92
N GLY A 237 -9.90 -20.65 -43.31
CA GLY A 237 -10.62 -21.93 -43.26
C GLY A 237 -10.01 -23.01 -42.36
N GLU A 238 -8.99 -22.69 -41.56
CA GLU A 238 -8.42 -23.60 -40.55
C GLU A 238 -9.18 -23.49 -39.22
N SER A 239 -10.47 -23.80 -39.23
CA SER A 239 -11.24 -23.97 -37.99
C SER A 239 -11.20 -25.43 -37.55
N GLY A 240 -10.17 -25.80 -36.78
CA GLY A 240 -10.23 -26.97 -35.91
C GLY A 240 -11.27 -26.71 -34.82
N ALA A 241 -12.28 -27.58 -34.74
CA ALA A 241 -13.42 -27.47 -33.85
C ALA A 241 -13.02 -27.18 -32.38
N MET A 242 -13.28 -25.96 -31.93
CA MET A 242 -13.67 -25.71 -30.54
C MET A 242 -15.15 -25.32 -30.57
N LYS A 243 -15.95 -26.13 -29.88
CA LYS A 243 -17.38 -25.88 -29.71
C LYS A 243 -17.57 -24.45 -29.21
N ALA A 244 -18.32 -23.66 -29.96
CA ALA A 244 -19.02 -22.52 -29.41
C ALA A 244 -19.98 -23.08 -28.35
N GLY A 245 -19.58 -22.97 -27.09
CA GLY A 245 -20.58 -22.84 -26.03
C GLY A 245 -21.29 -21.53 -26.30
N GLU A 246 -22.59 -21.60 -26.52
CA GLU A 246 -23.46 -20.49 -26.16
C GLU A 246 -23.30 -20.31 -24.65
N ASP A 247 -22.32 -19.50 -24.26
CA ASP A 247 -22.27 -18.94 -22.93
C ASP A 247 -23.43 -17.94 -22.88
N THR A 248 -24.57 -18.47 -22.44
CA THR A 248 -25.44 -17.70 -21.57
C THR A 248 -24.55 -17.30 -20.39
N GLU A 249 -23.90 -16.14 -20.49
CA GLU A 249 -23.19 -15.51 -19.37
C GLU A 249 -24.25 -15.24 -18.30
N THR A 250 -24.50 -16.23 -17.46
CA THR A 250 -24.86 -15.95 -16.08
C THR A 250 -23.69 -15.16 -15.53
N GLU A 251 -23.93 -13.91 -15.15
CA GLU A 251 -22.98 -13.04 -14.48
C GLU A 251 -22.43 -13.73 -13.22
N GLU A 252 -21.38 -14.53 -13.39
CA GLU A 252 -20.66 -15.12 -12.29
C GLU A 252 -19.78 -14.04 -11.68
N THR A 253 -20.07 -13.69 -10.42
CA THR A 253 -19.17 -12.88 -9.60
C THR A 253 -17.75 -13.46 -9.70
N PRO A 254 -16.73 -12.64 -10.02
CA PRO A 254 -15.38 -13.12 -10.26
C PRO A 254 -14.84 -13.87 -9.03
N GLU A 255 -14.26 -15.07 -9.26
CA GLU A 255 -13.74 -15.93 -8.19
C GLU A 255 -12.68 -15.16 -7.37
N LEU A 256 -12.88 -15.09 -6.04
CA LEU A 256 -11.96 -14.43 -5.13
C LEU A 256 -10.64 -15.21 -5.05
N GLN A 257 -9.55 -14.56 -5.42
CA GLN A 257 -8.20 -15.06 -5.31
C GLN A 257 -7.40 -14.25 -4.28
N ILE A 258 -6.71 -14.93 -3.37
CA ILE A 258 -5.87 -14.27 -2.35
C ILE A 258 -4.45 -14.79 -2.46
N TYR A 259 -3.47 -13.90 -2.38
CA TYR A 259 -2.08 -14.32 -2.27
C TYR A 259 -1.79 -14.92 -0.90
N ASN A 260 -1.41 -16.19 -0.89
CA ASN A 260 -1.07 -16.90 0.33
C ASN A 260 0.44 -16.87 0.57
N THR A 261 0.85 -16.31 1.72
CA THR A 261 2.27 -16.19 2.08
C THR A 261 2.94 -17.55 2.22
N LEU A 262 2.20 -18.58 2.63
CA LEU A 262 2.74 -19.92 2.81
C LEU A 262 3.14 -20.55 1.46
N SER A 263 2.25 -20.52 0.46
CA SER A 263 2.51 -21.11 -0.86
C SER A 263 3.26 -20.20 -1.82
N ARG A 264 3.20 -18.88 -1.60
CA ARG A 264 3.75 -17.82 -2.47
C ARG A 264 3.02 -17.69 -3.81
N SER A 265 1.76 -18.08 -3.88
CA SER A 265 0.89 -17.95 -5.05
C SER A 265 -0.44 -17.31 -4.69
N LYS A 266 -1.12 -16.75 -5.70
CA LYS A 266 -2.55 -16.44 -5.61
C LYS A 266 -3.33 -17.74 -5.71
N GLU A 267 -4.26 -17.94 -4.81
CA GLU A 267 -5.09 -19.14 -4.71
C GLU A 267 -6.55 -18.74 -4.62
N ALA A 268 -7.44 -19.54 -5.21
CA ALA A 268 -8.87 -19.40 -4.99
C ALA A 268 -9.18 -19.49 -3.48
N PHE A 269 -9.91 -18.51 -2.96
CA PHE A 269 -10.25 -18.46 -1.55
C PHE A 269 -11.31 -19.51 -1.21
N LYS A 270 -10.97 -20.42 -0.30
CA LYS A 270 -11.85 -21.52 0.12
C LYS A 270 -11.96 -21.55 1.63
N THR A 271 -13.16 -21.35 2.13
CA THR A 271 -13.44 -21.36 3.56
C THR A 271 -13.42 -22.78 4.15
N LEU A 272 -13.22 -22.89 5.45
CA LEU A 272 -13.36 -24.11 6.25
C LEU A 272 -14.82 -24.55 6.30
N GLU A 273 -15.70 -23.60 6.62
CA GLU A 273 -17.15 -23.75 6.60
C GLU A 273 -17.71 -22.91 5.44
N PRO A 274 -18.50 -23.49 4.51
CA PRO A 274 -19.05 -22.74 3.39
C PRO A 274 -19.79 -21.47 3.85
N GLY A 275 -19.44 -20.32 3.25
CA GLY A 275 -20.07 -19.04 3.55
C GLY A 275 -19.61 -18.33 4.83
N LYS A 276 -18.72 -18.93 5.64
CA LYS A 276 -18.20 -18.31 6.86
C LYS A 276 -16.69 -18.08 6.78
N VAL A 277 -16.21 -16.99 7.37
CA VAL A 277 -14.78 -16.67 7.42
C VAL A 277 -14.33 -16.39 8.85
N LYS A 278 -13.38 -17.18 9.33
CA LYS A 278 -12.66 -16.98 10.59
C LYS A 278 -11.36 -16.23 10.31
N MET A 279 -11.35 -14.93 10.59
CA MET A 279 -10.21 -14.05 10.32
C MET A 279 -9.58 -13.54 11.61
N TYR A 280 -8.29 -13.83 11.82
CA TYR A 280 -7.48 -13.25 12.90
C TYR A 280 -6.43 -12.31 12.33
N VAL A 281 -6.23 -11.15 12.93
CA VAL A 281 -5.15 -10.22 12.56
C VAL A 281 -4.41 -9.81 13.81
N CYS A 282 -3.10 -10.02 13.85
CA CYS A 282 -2.28 -9.56 14.96
C CYS A 282 -2.39 -8.04 15.12
N GLY A 283 -2.73 -7.60 16.33
CA GLY A 283 -2.87 -6.18 16.65
C GLY A 283 -1.57 -5.50 17.05
N VAL A 284 -1.67 -4.53 17.95
CA VAL A 284 -0.55 -3.63 18.31
C VAL A 284 -0.21 -3.80 19.79
N THR A 285 1.09 -3.72 20.11
CA THR A 285 1.57 -3.52 21.48
C THR A 285 1.29 -2.09 21.92
N VAL A 286 0.38 -1.90 22.88
CA VAL A 286 -0.13 -0.59 23.31
C VAL A 286 0.78 0.10 24.33
N TYR A 287 2.04 0.34 23.96
CA TYR A 287 3.00 1.07 24.81
C TYR A 287 3.15 2.55 24.41
N ASP A 288 2.75 2.92 23.19
CA ASP A 288 2.94 4.27 22.63
C ASP A 288 2.06 4.44 21.36
N LEU A 289 1.90 5.66 20.86
CA LEU A 289 1.01 6.02 19.74
C LEU A 289 1.28 5.20 18.47
N CYS A 290 0.21 4.98 17.70
CA CYS A 290 0.30 4.27 16.42
C CYS A 290 0.94 5.13 15.33
N HIS A 291 1.64 4.48 14.40
CA HIS A 291 2.27 5.12 13.25
C HIS A 291 1.65 4.66 11.93
N LEU A 292 1.99 5.31 10.82
CA LEU A 292 1.44 4.99 9.49
C LEU A 292 1.60 3.51 9.09
N GLY A 293 2.64 2.82 9.55
CA GLY A 293 2.76 1.37 9.38
C GLY A 293 1.61 0.57 10.00
N HIS A 294 1.13 0.96 11.19
CA HIS A 294 -0.04 0.35 11.83
C HIS A 294 -1.31 0.75 11.11
N ALA A 295 -1.45 2.03 10.73
CA ALA A 295 -2.59 2.51 9.94
C ALA A 295 -2.80 1.69 8.67
N ARG A 296 -1.71 1.37 7.95
CA ARG A 296 -1.79 0.56 6.73
C ARG A 296 -2.36 -0.83 6.98
N VAL A 297 -1.93 -1.50 8.06
CA VAL A 297 -2.45 -2.82 8.45
C VAL A 297 -3.92 -2.71 8.84
N MET A 298 -4.27 -1.74 9.68
CA MET A 298 -5.65 -1.52 10.15
C MET A 298 -6.60 -1.25 8.99
N VAL A 299 -6.25 -0.31 8.10
CA VAL A 299 -7.07 0.06 6.94
C VAL A 299 -7.18 -1.09 5.94
N PHE A 300 -6.10 -1.82 5.68
CA PHE A 300 -6.12 -2.94 4.75
C PHE A 300 -7.05 -4.07 5.23
N PHE A 301 -6.91 -4.51 6.47
CA PHE A 301 -7.74 -5.61 6.99
C PHE A 301 -9.20 -5.19 7.26
N ASP A 302 -9.47 -3.91 7.52
CA ASP A 302 -10.83 -3.37 7.47
C ASP A 302 -11.46 -3.53 6.08
N ILE A 303 -10.71 -3.30 4.99
CA ILE A 303 -11.21 -3.50 3.62
C ILE A 303 -11.38 -4.98 3.29
N VAL A 304 -10.48 -5.85 3.76
CA VAL A 304 -10.66 -7.30 3.63
C VAL A 304 -11.99 -7.73 4.26
N ALA A 305 -12.25 -7.31 5.50
CA ALA A 305 -13.51 -7.61 6.19
C ALA A 305 -14.72 -7.04 5.43
N ARG A 306 -14.68 -5.76 5.01
CA ARG A 306 -15.76 -5.10 4.25
C ARG A 306 -16.04 -5.82 2.94
N PHE A 307 -15.02 -6.20 2.19
CA PHE A 307 -15.21 -6.85 0.89
C PHE A 307 -15.73 -8.28 1.04
N LEU A 308 -15.23 -9.05 2.01
CA LEU A 308 -15.78 -10.38 2.31
C LEU A 308 -17.26 -10.31 2.72
N ARG A 309 -17.62 -9.37 3.60
CA ARG A 309 -19.03 -9.13 3.95
C ARG A 309 -19.86 -8.67 2.75
N HIS A 310 -19.29 -7.87 1.86
CA HIS A 310 -19.93 -7.46 0.60
C HIS A 310 -20.20 -8.65 -0.33
N LEU A 311 -19.31 -9.64 -0.37
CA LEU A 311 -19.51 -10.90 -1.10
C LEU A 311 -20.51 -11.85 -0.41
N GLY A 312 -21.08 -11.47 0.73
CA GLY A 312 -22.07 -12.25 1.47
C GLY A 312 -21.48 -13.27 2.46
N TYR A 313 -20.18 -13.21 2.76
CA TYR A 313 -19.61 -14.05 3.81
C TYR A 313 -20.03 -13.57 5.20
N ASP A 314 -20.31 -14.52 6.08
CA ASP A 314 -20.40 -14.31 7.53
C ASP A 314 -18.98 -14.29 8.11
N VAL A 315 -18.45 -13.07 8.32
CA VAL A 315 -17.06 -12.85 8.75
C VAL A 315 -17.03 -12.64 10.25
N THR A 316 -16.30 -13.51 10.96
CA THR A 316 -15.84 -13.27 12.33
C THR A 316 -14.40 -12.75 12.29
N PHE A 317 -14.24 -11.44 12.51
CA PHE A 317 -12.97 -10.74 12.52
C PHE A 317 -12.48 -10.47 13.95
N VAL A 318 -11.34 -11.07 14.29
CA VAL A 318 -10.67 -10.92 15.59
C VAL A 318 -9.34 -10.18 15.42
N ARG A 319 -9.06 -9.22 16.30
CA ARG A 319 -7.74 -8.55 16.38
C ARG A 319 -7.37 -8.32 17.83
N ASN A 320 -6.27 -8.87 18.31
CA ASN A 320 -5.90 -8.71 19.72
C ASN A 320 -5.33 -7.33 20.08
N VAL A 321 -5.26 -7.06 21.37
CA VAL A 321 -4.49 -5.96 21.95
C VAL A 321 -3.40 -6.58 22.83
N THR A 322 -2.13 -6.33 22.50
CA THR A 322 -1.01 -6.76 23.34
C THR A 322 -0.80 -5.71 24.42
N ASP A 323 -1.45 -5.91 25.57
CA ASP A 323 -1.42 -5.03 26.75
C ASP A 323 -0.42 -5.49 27.83
N ILE A 324 0.31 -6.58 27.57
CA ILE A 324 1.41 -7.08 28.39
C ILE A 324 2.63 -7.32 27.49
N ASP A 325 3.69 -6.54 27.68
CA ASP A 325 4.96 -6.73 26.98
C ASP A 325 6.11 -6.03 27.71
N ASP A 326 7.35 -6.46 27.46
CA ASP A 326 8.57 -5.83 27.99
C ASP A 326 8.61 -4.32 27.65
N LYS A 327 8.09 -3.90 26.49
CA LYS A 327 8.03 -2.49 26.08
C LYS A 327 7.05 -1.68 26.92
N ILE A 328 5.89 -2.25 27.28
CA ILE A 328 4.89 -1.58 28.12
C ILE A 328 5.46 -1.39 29.52
N ILE A 329 6.04 -2.44 30.09
CA ILE A 329 6.67 -2.39 31.41
C ILE A 329 7.74 -1.30 31.43
N LYS A 330 8.67 -1.33 30.46
CA LYS A 330 9.73 -0.32 30.37
C LYS A 330 9.17 1.10 30.24
N ARG A 331 8.17 1.29 29.36
CA ARG A 331 7.60 2.62 29.11
C ARG A 331 6.83 3.15 30.31
N SER A 332 6.10 2.29 31.03
CA SER A 332 5.36 2.67 32.24
C SER A 332 6.31 3.18 33.35
N GLN A 333 7.50 2.57 33.47
CA GLN A 333 8.54 3.04 34.39
C GLN A 333 9.10 4.41 33.98
N GLU A 334 9.23 4.68 32.68
CA GLU A 334 9.69 5.98 32.17
C GLU A 334 8.66 7.09 32.40
N THR A 335 7.36 6.78 32.35
CA THR A 335 6.27 7.76 32.51
C THR A 335 5.75 7.88 33.94
N GLY A 336 6.13 6.95 34.84
CA GLY A 336 5.71 6.96 36.24
C GLY A 336 4.25 6.52 36.45
N GLU A 337 3.65 5.81 35.49
CA GLU A 337 2.31 5.21 35.59
C GLU A 337 2.42 3.68 35.70
N THR A 338 1.34 2.97 36.05
CA THR A 338 1.35 1.50 36.02
C THR A 338 1.29 0.96 34.59
N ALA A 339 1.77 -0.27 34.36
CA ALA A 339 1.71 -0.90 33.04
C ALA A 339 0.26 -1.02 32.51
N GLU A 340 -0.70 -1.33 33.38
CA GLU A 340 -2.12 -1.40 33.05
C GLU A 340 -2.69 -0.04 32.64
N GLU A 341 -2.38 1.03 33.39
CA GLU A 341 -2.84 2.38 33.06
C GLU A 341 -2.28 2.87 31.72
N LEU A 342 -0.99 2.64 31.47
CA LEU A 342 -0.36 2.97 30.18
C LEU A 342 -1.03 2.21 29.04
N ALA A 343 -1.21 0.89 29.19
CA ALA A 343 -1.78 0.03 28.16
C ALA A 343 -3.22 0.46 27.82
N ARG A 344 -4.07 0.64 28.83
CA ARG A 344 -5.46 1.09 28.66
C ARG A 344 -5.53 2.45 27.97
N ARG A 345 -4.69 3.40 28.39
CA ARG A 345 -4.64 4.73 27.77
C ARG A 345 -4.21 4.65 26.30
N MET A 346 -3.20 3.86 25.98
CA MET A 346 -2.71 3.70 24.61
C MET A 346 -3.67 2.89 23.71
N GLU A 347 -4.41 1.94 24.27
CA GLU A 347 -5.50 1.24 23.59
C GLU A 347 -6.61 2.22 23.19
N GLU A 348 -7.02 3.12 24.09
CA GLU A 348 -7.98 4.17 23.76
C GLU A 348 -7.46 5.11 22.65
N GLU A 349 -6.19 5.50 22.69
CA GLU A 349 -5.57 6.30 21.62
C GLU A 349 -5.56 5.53 20.29
N MET A 350 -5.22 4.23 20.31
CA MET A 350 -5.27 3.36 19.13
C MET A 350 -6.69 3.31 18.53
N ALA A 351 -7.71 3.15 19.37
CA ALA A 351 -9.11 3.11 18.94
C ALA A 351 -9.55 4.46 18.32
N ARG A 352 -9.12 5.59 18.90
CA ARG A 352 -9.36 6.93 18.34
C ARG A 352 -8.69 7.09 16.98
N ASP A 353 -7.42 6.72 16.85
CA ASP A 353 -6.68 6.79 15.59
C ASP A 353 -7.34 5.91 14.50
N ALA A 354 -7.74 4.68 14.84
CA ALA A 354 -8.43 3.78 13.90
C ALA A 354 -9.79 4.34 13.45
N LYS A 355 -10.56 4.92 14.38
CA LYS A 355 -11.84 5.57 14.07
C LYS A 355 -11.64 6.79 13.16
N SER A 356 -10.63 7.62 13.41
CA SER A 356 -10.30 8.76 12.56
C SER A 356 -9.97 8.33 11.12
N LEU A 357 -9.42 7.14 10.91
CA LEU A 357 -9.15 6.56 9.59
C LEU A 357 -10.36 5.83 8.96
N GLY A 358 -11.55 5.91 9.57
CA GLY A 358 -12.78 5.26 9.07
C GLY A 358 -12.78 3.73 9.19
N CYS A 359 -11.90 3.14 9.99
CA CYS A 359 -11.90 1.70 10.23
C CYS A 359 -13.11 1.28 11.07
N THR A 360 -13.73 0.16 10.72
CA THR A 360 -14.70 -0.52 11.59
C THR A 360 -13.99 -1.25 12.72
N SER A 361 -14.67 -1.41 13.85
CA SER A 361 -14.20 -2.27 14.93
C SER A 361 -14.19 -3.73 14.48
N PRO A 362 -13.19 -4.53 14.89
CA PRO A 362 -13.28 -5.99 14.84
C PRO A 362 -14.51 -6.49 15.62
N ASP A 363 -14.97 -7.71 15.30
CA ASP A 363 -16.07 -8.34 16.03
C ASP A 363 -15.63 -8.73 17.46
N PHE A 364 -14.35 -9.06 17.62
CA PHE A 364 -13.72 -9.27 18.92
C PHE A 364 -12.32 -8.65 18.98
N GLU A 365 -12.03 -7.96 20.09
CA GLU A 365 -10.74 -7.31 20.34
C GLU A 365 -10.15 -7.77 21.69
N PRO A 366 -9.69 -9.04 21.79
CA PRO A 366 -9.26 -9.62 23.07
C PRO A 366 -7.93 -9.03 23.56
N ARG A 367 -7.83 -8.84 24.88
CA ARG A 367 -6.60 -8.45 25.57
C ARG A 367 -5.83 -9.66 26.05
N VAL A 368 -4.50 -9.53 26.12
CA VAL A 368 -3.63 -10.59 26.63
C VAL A 368 -3.86 -10.79 28.13
N SER A 369 -4.05 -9.70 28.89
CA SER A 369 -4.30 -9.77 30.33
C SER A 369 -5.59 -10.51 30.70
N GLU A 370 -6.55 -10.59 29.78
CA GLU A 370 -7.86 -11.23 29.94
C GLU A 370 -7.87 -12.69 29.41
N SER A 371 -6.73 -13.17 28.88
CA SER A 371 -6.62 -14.47 28.19
C SER A 371 -5.57 -15.40 28.80
N ILE A 372 -5.19 -15.16 30.06
CA ILE A 372 -4.11 -15.88 30.75
C ILE A 372 -4.44 -17.36 30.98
N GLU A 373 -5.71 -17.69 31.21
CA GLU A 373 -6.15 -19.08 31.40
C GLU A 373 -5.97 -19.88 30.10
N GLU A 374 -6.35 -19.34 28.95
CA GLU A 374 -6.18 -20.02 27.67
C GLU A 374 -4.71 -20.16 27.29
N ILE A 375 -3.90 -19.14 27.57
CA ILE A 375 -2.45 -19.16 27.36
C ILE A 375 -1.82 -20.27 28.19
N THR A 376 -2.04 -20.28 29.51
CA THR A 376 -1.44 -21.27 30.41
C THR A 376 -1.87 -22.69 30.06
N SER A 377 -3.15 -22.88 29.71
CA SER A 377 -3.68 -24.17 29.23
C SER A 377 -2.99 -24.66 27.94
N MET A 378 -2.72 -23.78 26.99
CA MET A 378 -1.97 -24.12 25.78
C MET A 378 -0.52 -24.50 26.10
N VAL A 379 0.16 -23.73 26.97
CA VAL A 379 1.53 -24.05 27.40
C VAL A 379 1.59 -25.41 28.10
N GLU A 380 0.63 -25.71 28.99
CA GLU A 380 0.54 -27.04 29.61
C GLU A 380 0.38 -28.15 28.58
N THR A 381 -0.44 -27.94 27.56
CA THR A 381 -0.64 -28.90 26.47
C THR A 381 0.66 -29.16 25.72
N LEU A 382 1.41 -28.10 25.39
CA LEU A 382 2.71 -28.19 24.73
C LEU A 382 3.75 -28.91 25.60
N VAL A 383 3.76 -28.68 26.91
CA VAL A 383 4.64 -29.41 27.85
C VAL A 383 4.25 -30.88 27.91
N LYS A 384 2.96 -31.20 28.05
CA LYS A 384 2.44 -32.60 28.07
C LYS A 384 2.78 -33.36 26.79
N LYS A 385 2.84 -32.67 25.65
CA LYS A 385 3.19 -33.23 24.34
C LYS A 385 4.69 -33.20 24.01
N ASP A 386 5.54 -32.81 24.96
CA ASP A 386 7.00 -32.75 24.80
C ASP A 386 7.48 -31.73 23.72
N PHE A 387 6.65 -30.73 23.41
CA PHE A 387 7.03 -29.58 22.57
C PHE A 387 7.53 -28.39 23.38
N ALA A 388 7.42 -28.43 24.72
CA ALA A 388 7.87 -27.36 25.60
C ALA A 388 8.56 -27.87 26.88
N TYR A 389 9.34 -27.02 27.52
CA TYR A 389 10.02 -27.31 28.79
C TYR A 389 10.18 -26.11 29.70
N ALA A 390 10.17 -26.39 31.00
CA ALA A 390 10.58 -25.43 32.01
C ALA A 390 12.12 -25.36 32.09
N GLY A 391 12.66 -24.16 31.87
CA GLY A 391 13.99 -23.74 32.30
C GLY A 391 13.94 -23.07 33.67
N LYS A 392 14.95 -22.28 34.05
CA LYS A 392 15.07 -21.58 35.34
C LYS A 392 13.94 -20.54 35.60
N GLY A 393 12.70 -20.98 35.78
CA GLY A 393 11.49 -20.17 35.96
C GLY A 393 10.72 -19.85 34.66
N ASP A 394 11.38 -19.93 33.50
CA ASP A 394 10.74 -19.71 32.20
C ASP A 394 10.29 -21.03 31.57
N VAL A 395 9.34 -20.99 30.64
CA VAL A 395 8.97 -22.11 29.78
C VAL A 395 9.30 -21.78 28.34
N TYR A 396 9.97 -22.70 27.65
CA TYR A 396 10.44 -22.55 26.27
C TYR A 396 9.77 -23.58 25.35
N PHE A 397 9.56 -23.20 24.08
CA PHE A 397 9.17 -24.12 23.01
C PHE A 397 10.41 -24.75 22.37
N ARG A 398 10.38 -26.06 22.14
CA ARG A 398 11.43 -26.81 21.43
C ARG A 398 11.25 -26.71 19.93
N VAL A 399 11.95 -25.78 19.30
CA VAL A 399 11.82 -25.54 17.86
C VAL A 399 12.22 -26.78 17.05
N ARG A 400 13.30 -27.47 17.45
CA ARG A 400 13.78 -28.68 16.75
C ARG A 400 12.82 -29.87 16.81
N ARG A 401 11.85 -29.88 17.74
CA ARG A 401 10.82 -30.92 17.78
C ARG A 401 9.73 -30.74 16.73
N PHE A 402 9.59 -29.53 16.18
CA PHE A 402 8.61 -29.20 15.17
C PHE A 402 9.23 -29.24 13.77
N GLU A 403 9.13 -30.38 13.09
CA GLU A 403 9.86 -30.68 11.85
C GLU A 403 9.63 -29.67 10.72
N THR A 404 8.46 -29.03 10.68
CA THR A 404 8.08 -28.11 9.59
C THR A 404 8.33 -26.64 9.92
N TYR A 405 9.07 -26.34 10.99
CA TYR A 405 9.41 -24.99 11.39
C TYR A 405 10.17 -24.23 10.29
N GLY A 406 9.81 -22.97 10.05
CA GLY A 406 10.44 -22.13 9.03
C GLY A 406 9.75 -22.19 7.66
N ARG A 407 8.65 -22.93 7.51
CA ARG A 407 7.95 -23.09 6.22
C ARG A 407 7.25 -21.83 5.73
N LEU A 408 6.79 -20.94 6.63
CA LEU A 408 6.14 -19.68 6.25
C LEU A 408 7.18 -18.67 5.74
N SER A 409 8.25 -18.50 6.50
CA SER A 409 9.37 -17.59 6.26
C SER A 409 10.36 -18.09 5.21
N ARG A 410 10.40 -19.41 4.98
CA ARG A 410 11.44 -20.14 4.24
C ARG A 410 12.86 -19.99 4.83
N CYS A 411 12.94 -19.72 6.13
CA CYS A 411 14.19 -19.74 6.86
C CYS A 411 14.47 -21.15 7.38
N SER A 412 15.49 -21.83 6.84
CA SER A 412 15.96 -23.10 7.39
C SER A 412 16.73 -22.87 8.70
N LEU A 413 16.50 -23.71 9.70
CA LEU A 413 17.21 -23.67 10.98
C LEU A 413 18.74 -23.76 10.81
N ASP A 414 19.21 -24.57 9.85
CA ASP A 414 20.64 -24.76 9.56
C ASP A 414 21.32 -23.57 8.86
N GLY A 415 20.55 -22.59 8.35
CA GLY A 415 21.06 -21.46 7.57
C GLY A 415 21.29 -20.18 8.39
N ASN A 416 20.93 -20.18 9.68
CA ASN A 416 20.74 -18.96 10.48
C ASN A 416 21.79 -18.73 11.58
N GLU A 417 22.95 -19.40 11.51
CA GLU A 417 24.09 -19.13 12.43
C GLU A 417 24.63 -17.68 12.32
N ALA A 418 24.25 -16.91 11.30
CA ALA A 418 24.76 -15.55 11.07
C ALA A 418 23.91 -14.40 11.66
N GLY A 419 22.74 -14.69 12.24
CA GLY A 419 21.74 -13.66 12.60
C GLY A 419 21.33 -13.55 14.07
N ALA A 420 21.66 -14.55 14.91
CA ALA A 420 21.30 -14.54 16.33
C ALA A 420 22.17 -13.51 17.10
N ARG A 421 21.79 -12.23 17.04
CA ARG A 421 22.20 -11.26 18.05
C ARG A 421 21.49 -11.63 19.35
N VAL A 422 22.21 -12.31 20.25
CA VAL A 422 22.24 -12.15 21.73
C VAL A 422 22.89 -13.40 22.33
N GLU A 423 23.72 -13.16 23.36
CA GLU A 423 24.43 -14.12 24.21
C GLU A 423 23.60 -15.39 24.48
N VAL A 424 24.23 -16.55 24.25
CA VAL A 424 23.69 -17.85 24.67
C VAL A 424 23.55 -17.80 26.19
N ALA A 425 22.36 -17.49 26.68
CA ALA A 425 22.04 -17.74 28.09
C ALA A 425 22.11 -19.26 28.28
N ASP A 426 22.88 -19.72 29.27
CA ASP A 426 23.07 -21.13 29.70
C ASP A 426 21.76 -21.82 30.18
N VAL A 427 20.60 -21.49 29.61
CA VAL A 427 19.26 -21.87 30.07
C VAL A 427 18.42 -22.52 28.97
N LYS A 428 18.66 -22.21 27.69
CA LYS A 428 17.95 -22.84 26.57
C LYS A 428 18.65 -24.13 26.13
N GLU A 429 17.88 -25.16 25.80
CA GLU A 429 18.38 -26.39 25.16
C GLU A 429 18.90 -26.11 23.73
N ALA A 430 18.24 -25.20 22.99
CA ALA A 430 18.70 -24.74 21.69
C ALA A 430 18.58 -23.20 21.53
N PRO A 431 19.49 -22.54 20.80
CA PRO A 431 19.45 -21.08 20.58
C PRO A 431 18.14 -20.56 19.97
N GLU A 432 17.56 -21.34 19.05
CA GLU A 432 16.31 -21.05 18.35
C GLU A 432 15.06 -21.17 19.23
N ASP A 433 15.14 -21.85 20.37
CA ASP A 433 14.00 -22.01 21.28
C ASP A 433 13.51 -20.65 21.78
N PHE A 434 12.20 -20.45 21.80
CA PHE A 434 11.58 -19.19 22.19
C PHE A 434 10.71 -19.36 23.43
N VAL A 435 10.54 -18.27 24.17
CA VAL A 435 9.81 -18.25 25.44
C VAL A 435 8.29 -18.34 25.19
N LEU A 436 7.64 -19.25 25.89
CA LEU A 436 6.18 -19.38 26.01
C LEU A 436 5.68 -18.70 27.30
N TRP A 437 6.40 -18.87 28.40
CA TRP A 437 6.08 -18.24 29.69
C TRP A 437 7.37 -17.69 30.29
N LYS A 438 7.36 -16.42 30.71
CA LYS A 438 8.52 -15.74 31.27
C LYS A 438 8.29 -15.49 32.75
N SER A 439 9.24 -15.92 33.58
CA SER A 439 9.25 -15.58 34.99
C SER A 439 9.29 -14.07 35.19
N ALA A 440 8.46 -13.56 36.09
CA ALA A 440 8.35 -12.12 36.34
C ALA A 440 9.31 -11.70 37.45
N LYS A 441 9.86 -10.49 37.34
CA LYS A 441 10.56 -9.84 38.46
C LYS A 441 9.54 -9.30 39.46
N PRO A 442 9.91 -9.07 40.74
CA PRO A 442 8.97 -8.65 41.79
C PRO A 442 8.15 -7.37 41.50
N SER A 443 8.64 -6.50 40.62
CA SER A 443 7.98 -5.24 40.25
C SER A 443 7.30 -5.29 38.87
N GLU A 444 7.32 -6.43 38.19
CA GLU A 444 6.65 -6.61 36.89
C GLU A 444 5.25 -7.21 37.11
N PRO A 445 4.27 -6.90 36.24
CA PRO A 445 2.99 -7.61 36.24
C PRO A 445 3.20 -9.12 36.09
N SER A 446 2.49 -9.90 36.92
CA SER A 446 2.64 -11.35 36.97
C SER A 446 1.33 -12.05 37.31
N TRP A 447 1.19 -13.28 36.81
CA TRP A 447 0.10 -14.21 37.08
C TRP A 447 0.66 -15.51 37.64
N GLU A 448 -0.11 -16.15 38.51
CA GLU A 448 0.20 -17.49 39.00
C GLU A 448 0.13 -18.52 37.88
N SER A 449 1.06 -19.48 37.89
CA SER A 449 1.10 -20.57 36.92
C SER A 449 1.75 -21.82 37.53
N PRO A 450 1.61 -23.00 36.91
CA PRO A 450 2.33 -24.21 37.34
C PRO A 450 3.85 -24.07 37.38
N TRP A 451 4.41 -23.06 36.72
CA TRP A 451 5.85 -22.78 36.64
C TRP A 451 6.28 -21.61 37.54
N GLY A 452 5.38 -21.11 38.38
CA GLY A 452 5.59 -19.94 39.25
C GLY A 452 5.05 -18.63 38.64
N PRO A 453 5.15 -17.51 39.38
CA PRO A 453 4.65 -16.23 38.94
C PRO A 453 5.40 -15.73 37.70
N GLY A 454 4.64 -15.38 36.67
CA GLY A 454 5.21 -14.96 35.39
C GLY A 454 4.19 -14.35 34.47
N ARG A 455 4.51 -14.30 33.18
CA ARG A 455 3.69 -13.66 32.14
C ARG A 455 3.93 -14.34 30.79
N PRO A 456 2.99 -14.23 29.84
CA PRO A 456 3.15 -14.80 28.50
C PRO A 456 4.40 -14.29 27.78
N GLY A 457 4.95 -15.15 26.93
CA GLY A 457 5.80 -14.73 25.81
C GLY A 457 4.96 -14.15 24.68
N TRP A 458 5.53 -13.23 23.89
CA TRP A 458 4.82 -12.49 22.85
C TRP A 458 4.10 -13.37 21.81
N HIS A 459 4.59 -14.58 21.54
CA HIS A 459 4.01 -15.43 20.49
C HIS A 459 2.79 -16.24 20.96
N ILE A 460 2.81 -16.73 22.20
CA ILE A 460 1.79 -17.67 22.71
C ILE A 460 0.42 -17.00 22.90
N GLU A 461 0.43 -15.67 23.06
CA GLU A 461 -0.77 -14.88 23.22
C GLU A 461 -1.70 -15.02 22.01
N CYS A 462 -1.15 -14.88 20.80
CA CYS A 462 -1.94 -14.90 19.57
C CYS A 462 -2.49 -16.30 19.28
N SER A 463 -1.68 -17.36 19.43
CA SER A 463 -2.13 -18.73 19.27
C SER A 463 -3.27 -19.11 20.22
N ALA A 464 -3.16 -18.74 21.50
CA ALA A 464 -4.18 -19.06 22.50
C ALA A 464 -5.48 -18.25 22.28
N MET A 465 -5.38 -16.94 22.04
CA MET A 465 -6.53 -16.09 21.77
C MET A 465 -7.23 -16.46 20.46
N ALA A 466 -6.48 -16.71 19.37
CA ALA A 466 -7.07 -17.14 18.11
C ALA A 466 -7.86 -18.44 18.28
N LYS A 467 -7.31 -19.42 19.01
CA LYS A 467 -8.01 -20.67 19.32
C LYS A 467 -9.30 -20.44 20.12
N ARG A 468 -9.27 -19.57 21.15
CA ARG A 468 -10.44 -19.26 21.97
C ARG A 468 -11.63 -18.75 21.15
N TYR A 469 -11.38 -17.85 20.20
CA TYR A 469 -12.45 -17.18 19.46
C TYR A 469 -12.83 -17.88 18.15
N LEU A 470 -11.88 -18.56 17.49
CA LEU A 470 -12.06 -19.07 16.13
C LEU A 470 -11.90 -20.59 16.01
N GLY A 471 -11.35 -21.24 17.04
CA GLY A 471 -11.08 -22.68 17.05
C GLY A 471 -9.69 -23.06 16.53
N ASP A 472 -9.47 -24.35 16.29
CA ASP A 472 -8.13 -24.91 16.05
C ASP A 472 -7.52 -24.53 14.69
N THR A 473 -8.36 -24.25 13.69
CA THR A 473 -7.94 -23.87 12.33
C THR A 473 -8.68 -22.61 11.87
N LEU A 474 -7.94 -21.68 11.27
CA LEU A 474 -8.45 -20.39 10.77
C LEU A 474 -8.52 -20.36 9.24
N ASP A 475 -9.43 -19.55 8.70
CA ASP A 475 -9.49 -19.27 7.26
C ASP A 475 -8.38 -18.30 6.85
N ILE A 476 -8.29 -17.17 7.56
CA ILE A 476 -7.33 -16.10 7.28
C ILE A 476 -6.58 -15.72 8.57
N HIS A 477 -5.26 -15.64 8.48
CA HIS A 477 -4.43 -14.98 9.49
C HIS A 477 -3.61 -13.86 8.86
N GLY A 478 -3.71 -12.67 9.44
CA GLY A 478 -3.17 -11.42 8.90
C GLY A 478 -2.17 -10.71 9.79
N GLY A 479 -1.28 -9.91 9.18
CA GLY A 479 -0.38 -9.04 9.94
C GLY A 479 0.51 -8.13 9.10
N GLY A 480 1.43 -7.42 9.78
CA GLY A 480 2.51 -6.67 9.13
C GLY A 480 3.62 -7.59 8.59
N PRO A 481 4.59 -7.06 7.82
CA PRO A 481 5.56 -7.89 7.13
C PRO A 481 6.60 -8.51 8.07
N ASP A 482 6.84 -7.88 9.22
CA ASP A 482 7.78 -8.37 10.24
C ASP A 482 7.18 -9.47 11.11
N LEU A 483 5.88 -9.70 11.01
CA LEU A 483 5.23 -10.77 11.76
C LEU A 483 5.42 -12.11 11.06
N VAL A 484 5.77 -12.15 9.76
CA VAL A 484 6.10 -13.39 9.05
C VAL A 484 7.12 -14.22 9.82
N PHE A 485 8.18 -13.57 10.34
CA PHE A 485 9.18 -14.20 11.18
C PHE A 485 9.73 -13.22 12.22
N PRO A 486 9.84 -13.61 13.50
CA PRO A 486 9.56 -14.96 14.02
C PRO A 486 8.10 -15.18 14.42
N HIS A 487 7.26 -14.14 14.46
CA HIS A 487 5.98 -14.18 15.18
C HIS A 487 4.98 -15.25 14.67
N HIS A 488 4.50 -15.13 13.44
CA HIS A 488 3.56 -16.06 12.83
C HIS A 488 4.17 -17.46 12.61
N GLU A 489 5.48 -17.56 12.38
CA GLU A 489 6.16 -18.87 12.31
C GLU A 489 6.08 -19.60 13.67
N ASN A 490 6.27 -18.86 14.77
CA ASN A 490 6.13 -19.40 16.12
C ASN A 490 4.68 -19.77 16.44
N GLU A 491 3.71 -18.98 16.00
CA GLU A 491 2.30 -19.31 16.18
C GLU A 491 1.88 -20.58 15.44
N ILE A 492 2.37 -20.80 14.22
CA ILE A 492 2.18 -22.07 13.51
C ILE A 492 2.72 -23.23 14.37
N ALA A 493 3.95 -23.11 14.85
CA ALA A 493 4.58 -24.16 15.63
C ALA A 493 3.80 -24.47 16.92
N GLN A 494 3.34 -23.44 17.64
CA GLN A 494 2.55 -23.59 18.87
C GLN A 494 1.17 -24.20 18.60
N SER A 495 0.42 -23.64 17.65
CA SER A 495 -0.96 -24.05 17.39
C SER A 495 -1.02 -25.46 16.80
N GLU A 496 -0.16 -25.79 15.84
CA GLU A 496 -0.16 -27.12 15.22
C GLU A 496 0.36 -28.19 16.18
N ALA A 497 1.39 -27.90 16.98
CA ALA A 497 1.86 -28.83 18.02
C ALA A 497 0.83 -29.04 19.13
N ALA A 498 0.09 -28.00 19.52
CA ALA A 498 -0.96 -28.12 20.52
C ALA A 498 -2.18 -28.90 20.01
N ASN A 499 -2.56 -28.74 18.73
CA ASN A 499 -3.84 -29.21 18.20
C ASN A 499 -3.76 -30.41 17.26
N ASP A 500 -2.56 -30.81 16.81
CA ASP A 500 -2.33 -31.88 15.81
C ASP A 500 -3.07 -31.66 14.48
N GLN A 501 -3.32 -30.40 14.09
CA GLN A 501 -4.02 -30.02 12.87
C GLN A 501 -3.39 -28.78 12.22
N PRO A 502 -3.57 -28.55 10.91
CA PRO A 502 -3.12 -27.31 10.26
C PRO A 502 -3.73 -26.07 10.90
N TYR A 503 -2.93 -25.03 11.14
CA TYR A 503 -3.39 -23.84 11.87
C TYR A 503 -4.16 -22.85 11.01
N VAL A 504 -3.67 -22.51 9.81
CA VAL A 504 -4.27 -21.44 8.98
C VAL A 504 -4.24 -21.83 7.50
N LYS A 505 -5.35 -21.63 6.78
CA LYS A 505 -5.43 -21.84 5.33
C LYS A 505 -4.73 -20.75 4.53
N THR A 506 -5.02 -19.48 4.81
CA THR A 506 -4.52 -18.33 4.04
C THR A 506 -3.79 -17.31 4.92
N TRP A 507 -2.49 -17.12 4.65
CA TRP A 507 -1.67 -16.13 5.35
C TRP A 507 -1.52 -14.84 4.55
N MET A 508 -1.98 -13.72 5.10
CA MET A 508 -1.95 -12.40 4.46
C MET A 508 -0.99 -11.45 5.19
N HIS A 509 -0.06 -10.82 4.47
CA HIS A 509 0.87 -9.87 5.07
C HIS A 509 0.92 -8.55 4.31
N CYS A 510 0.64 -7.46 5.02
CA CYS A 510 0.74 -6.11 4.48
C CYS A 510 2.21 -5.66 4.44
N ALA A 511 2.65 -5.04 3.36
CA ALA A 511 4.01 -4.57 3.20
C ALA A 511 4.24 -3.27 3.98
N ALA A 512 5.50 -3.04 4.37
CA ALA A 512 5.87 -1.90 5.20
C ALA A 512 5.65 -0.54 4.50
N VAL A 513 5.36 0.47 5.31
CA VAL A 513 5.53 1.88 4.92
C VAL A 513 6.97 2.29 5.26
N ARG A 514 7.64 2.96 4.33
CA ARG A 514 9.04 3.38 4.43
C ARG A 514 9.13 4.91 4.47
N SER A 515 10.14 5.42 5.17
CA SER A 515 10.45 6.85 5.25
C SER A 515 11.37 7.28 4.12
N THR A 516 11.52 8.59 3.92
CA THR A 516 12.47 9.20 3.00
C THR A 516 13.89 8.69 3.30
N GLY A 517 14.58 8.13 2.30
CA GLY A 517 15.85 7.41 2.47
C GLY A 517 15.77 5.88 2.37
N ASN A 518 14.58 5.33 2.08
CA ASN A 518 14.35 3.90 1.83
C ASN A 518 14.53 2.98 3.06
N GLU A 519 14.69 3.58 4.24
CA GLU A 519 14.63 2.89 5.51
C GLU A 519 13.17 2.63 5.91
N LYS A 520 12.95 1.47 6.50
CA LYS A 520 11.64 1.12 7.06
C LYS A 520 11.32 2.09 8.21
N MET A 521 10.08 2.57 8.29
CA MET A 521 9.64 3.31 9.48
C MET A 521 9.62 2.37 10.68
N SER A 522 10.39 2.72 11.71
CA SER A 522 10.36 2.01 12.98
C SER A 522 10.74 2.94 14.12
N LYS A 523 10.15 2.71 15.30
CA LYS A 523 10.47 3.48 16.50
C LYS A 523 11.96 3.38 16.87
N SER A 524 12.59 2.23 16.64
CA SER A 524 14.03 2.02 16.86
C SER A 524 14.95 2.88 15.99
N LEU A 525 14.48 3.38 14.84
CA LEU A 525 15.24 4.25 13.94
C LEU A 525 14.90 5.74 14.12
N GLY A 526 13.93 6.08 14.97
CA GLY A 526 13.51 7.47 15.20
C GLY A 526 12.90 8.18 13.98
N ASN A 527 12.60 7.44 12.91
CA ASN A 527 12.17 7.96 11.60
C ASN A 527 10.68 7.72 11.30
N PHE A 528 9.87 7.48 12.33
CA PHE A 528 8.45 7.13 12.18
C PHE A 528 7.56 8.37 12.27
N VAL A 529 6.50 8.38 11.44
CA VAL A 529 5.46 9.41 11.47
C VAL A 529 4.22 8.81 12.14
N THR A 530 3.75 9.42 13.24
CA THR A 530 2.55 8.95 13.93
C THR A 530 1.31 9.22 13.08
N ILE A 531 0.24 8.43 13.28
CA ILE A 531 -1.05 8.68 12.61
C ILE A 531 -1.52 10.10 12.96
N ARG A 532 -1.41 10.45 14.24
CA ARG A 532 -1.81 11.73 14.79
C ARG A 532 -1.03 12.93 14.25
N ASP A 533 0.24 12.75 13.87
CA ASP A 533 1.00 13.83 13.22
C ASP A 533 0.51 14.11 11.80
N VAL A 534 0.10 13.07 11.06
CA VAL A 534 -0.50 13.22 9.73
C VAL A 534 -1.90 13.82 9.85
N LEU A 535 -2.71 13.36 10.81
CA LEU A 535 -4.07 13.84 11.02
C LEU A 535 -4.16 15.30 11.47
N LYS A 536 -3.06 15.92 11.90
CA LYS A 536 -2.99 17.37 12.14
C LYS A 536 -3.06 18.19 10.85
N GLN A 537 -2.71 17.59 9.73
CA GLN A 537 -2.54 18.27 8.44
C GLN A 537 -3.44 17.70 7.35
N TYR A 538 -3.97 16.49 7.53
CA TYR A 538 -4.76 15.81 6.52
C TYR A 538 -5.98 15.14 7.16
N ASP A 539 -7.12 15.23 6.50
CA ASP A 539 -8.34 14.52 6.88
C ASP A 539 -8.11 12.99 6.89
N GLY A 540 -8.75 12.29 7.82
CA GLY A 540 -8.53 10.86 7.98
C GLY A 540 -8.95 10.02 6.76
N GLU A 541 -9.94 10.47 5.99
CA GLU A 541 -10.34 9.81 4.74
C GLU A 541 -9.29 10.03 3.64
N VAL A 542 -8.58 11.16 3.64
CA VAL A 542 -7.42 11.40 2.75
C VAL A 542 -6.30 10.42 3.08
N VAL A 543 -5.96 10.28 4.37
CA VAL A 543 -4.93 9.32 4.81
C VAL A 543 -5.31 7.89 4.43
N ARG A 544 -6.59 7.53 4.63
CA ARG A 544 -7.14 6.25 4.19
C ARG A 544 -6.96 6.06 2.69
N PHE A 545 -7.46 6.98 1.86
CA PHE A 545 -7.37 6.92 0.40
C PHE A 545 -5.91 6.84 -0.08
N TYR A 546 -5.01 7.58 0.55
CA TYR A 546 -3.58 7.51 0.31
C TYR A 546 -3.04 6.09 0.54
N LEU A 547 -3.33 5.46 1.68
CA LEU A 547 -2.87 4.10 1.99
C LEU A 547 -3.38 3.05 0.97
N LEU A 548 -4.55 3.28 0.35
CA LEU A 548 -5.14 2.41 -0.68
C LEU A 548 -4.57 2.64 -2.08
N SER A 549 -3.85 3.74 -2.28
CA SER A 549 -3.27 4.11 -3.57
C SER A 549 -2.10 3.20 -3.98
N SER A 550 -1.65 2.30 -3.09
CA SER A 550 -0.63 1.30 -3.33
C SER A 550 -1.11 -0.08 -2.90
N GLN A 551 -0.91 -1.08 -3.76
CA GLN A 551 -1.27 -2.46 -3.45
C GLN A 551 -0.62 -2.91 -2.12
N TYR A 552 -1.39 -3.56 -1.24
CA TYR A 552 -1.04 -3.91 0.15
C TYR A 552 0.28 -4.67 0.27
N ARG A 553 0.59 -5.56 -0.69
CA ARG A 553 1.85 -6.33 -0.70
C ARG A 553 3.06 -5.57 -1.24
N ARG A 554 2.88 -4.37 -1.77
CA ARG A 554 3.98 -3.53 -2.27
C ARG A 554 4.42 -2.56 -1.16
N PRO A 555 5.71 -2.43 -0.86
CA PRO A 555 6.19 -1.39 0.04
C PRO A 555 5.71 -0.01 -0.42
N MET A 556 5.29 0.82 0.52
CA MET A 556 4.78 2.16 0.25
C MET A 556 5.78 3.19 0.79
N MET A 557 6.10 4.20 -0.02
CA MET A 557 6.95 5.31 0.42
C MET A 557 6.06 6.42 0.98
N TYR A 558 6.34 6.86 2.20
CA TYR A 558 5.74 8.07 2.75
C TYR A 558 6.24 9.31 1.99
N SER A 559 5.31 10.18 1.61
CA SER A 559 5.55 11.46 0.93
C SER A 559 4.34 12.35 1.18
N GLU A 560 4.61 13.60 1.56
CA GLU A 560 3.56 14.62 1.74
C GLU A 560 2.95 14.98 0.38
N GLU A 561 3.76 15.04 -0.67
CA GLU A 561 3.28 15.27 -2.04
C GLU A 561 2.28 14.19 -2.49
N ALA A 562 2.54 12.93 -2.12
CA ALA A 562 1.63 11.83 -2.42
C ALA A 562 0.32 11.88 -1.60
N LEU A 563 0.34 12.49 -0.41
CA LEU A 563 -0.87 12.78 0.38
C LEU A 563 -1.67 13.93 -0.23
N GLU A 564 -1.02 14.99 -0.70
CA GLU A 564 -1.65 16.09 -1.43
C GLU A 564 -2.32 15.59 -2.72
N GLU A 565 -1.63 14.76 -3.50
CA GLU A 565 -2.20 14.11 -4.69
C GLU A 565 -3.40 13.22 -4.34
N ALA A 566 -3.33 12.47 -3.24
CA ALA A 566 -4.43 11.64 -2.75
C ALA A 566 -5.64 12.49 -2.37
N GLN A 567 -5.42 13.63 -1.71
CA GLN A 567 -6.45 14.58 -1.33
C GLN A 567 -7.15 15.18 -2.56
N GLU A 568 -6.39 15.65 -3.55
CA GLU A 568 -6.96 16.24 -4.76
C GLU A 568 -7.83 15.22 -5.52
N ARG A 569 -7.36 13.96 -5.60
CA ARG A 569 -8.11 12.87 -6.23
C ARG A 569 -9.38 12.53 -5.46
N LEU A 570 -9.33 12.49 -4.13
CA LEU A 570 -10.51 12.25 -3.30
C LEU A 570 -11.54 13.38 -3.44
N LEU A 571 -11.10 14.64 -3.41
CA LEU A 571 -11.96 15.81 -3.64
C LEU A 571 -12.64 15.80 -5.01
N LYS A 572 -11.94 15.35 -6.06
CA LYS A 572 -12.52 15.16 -7.40
C LYS A 572 -13.61 14.09 -7.42
N LEU A 573 -13.42 12.98 -6.70
CA LEU A 573 -14.46 11.95 -6.55
C LEU A 573 -15.69 12.53 -5.83
N TYR A 574 -15.48 13.29 -4.75
CA TYR A 574 -16.58 13.97 -4.05
C TYR A 574 -17.28 15.02 -4.92
N SER A 575 -16.55 15.84 -5.68
CA SER A 575 -17.15 16.83 -6.60
C SER A 575 -18.08 16.15 -7.62
N SER A 576 -17.70 14.98 -8.15
CA SER A 576 -18.56 14.21 -9.06
C SER A 576 -19.86 13.69 -8.44
N LEU A 577 -19.96 13.66 -7.11
CA LEU A 577 -21.16 13.26 -6.37
C LEU A 577 -22.04 14.46 -5.98
N ARG A 578 -21.62 15.71 -6.23
CA ARG A 578 -22.44 16.89 -5.90
C ARG A 578 -23.75 16.89 -6.68
N GLY A 579 -24.85 17.21 -5.99
CA GLY A 579 -26.20 17.11 -6.54
C GLY A 579 -26.83 15.70 -6.47
N ALA A 580 -26.11 14.69 -5.97
CA ALA A 580 -26.65 13.35 -5.71
C ALA A 580 -27.28 13.23 -4.29
N ALA A 581 -27.84 14.31 -3.75
CA ALA A 581 -28.40 14.32 -2.41
C ALA A 581 -29.53 13.28 -2.30
N GLY A 582 -29.36 12.29 -1.41
CA GLY A 582 -30.32 11.20 -1.20
C GLY A 582 -30.01 9.90 -1.96
N ALA A 583 -28.91 9.82 -2.73
CA ALA A 583 -28.40 8.58 -3.30
C ALA A 583 -27.93 7.62 -2.18
N GLN A 584 -28.86 6.84 -1.63
CA GLN A 584 -28.55 5.74 -0.70
C GLN A 584 -27.80 4.63 -1.44
N THR A 585 -26.95 3.88 -0.74
CA THR A 585 -26.36 2.66 -1.31
C THR A 585 -27.47 1.68 -1.66
N GLU A 586 -27.69 1.42 -2.95
CA GLU A 586 -28.57 0.37 -3.45
C GLU A 586 -27.76 -0.86 -3.87
N SER A 587 -28.46 -1.97 -4.08
CA SER A 587 -27.90 -3.21 -4.60
C SER A 587 -27.14 -3.00 -5.91
N PRO A 588 -26.13 -3.84 -6.20
CA PRO A 588 -25.40 -3.82 -7.46
C PRO A 588 -26.30 -3.66 -8.68
N ASP A 589 -25.92 -2.78 -9.59
CA ASP A 589 -26.49 -2.78 -10.92
C ASP A 589 -25.65 -3.72 -11.78
N PRO A 590 -26.19 -4.89 -12.17
CA PRO A 590 -25.46 -5.86 -12.99
C PRO A 590 -24.98 -5.26 -14.32
N GLU A 591 -25.63 -4.23 -14.85
CA GLU A 591 -25.24 -3.66 -16.14
C GLU A 591 -24.07 -2.65 -16.04
N CYS A 592 -23.57 -2.34 -14.83
CA CYS A 592 -22.50 -1.35 -14.64
C CYS A 592 -21.09 -1.93 -14.87
N GLU A 593 -20.49 -1.60 -16.02
CA GLU A 593 -19.12 -2.03 -16.38
C GLU A 593 -18.08 -1.67 -15.29
N GLN A 594 -18.15 -0.44 -14.74
CA GLN A 594 -17.21 0.05 -13.73
C GLN A 594 -17.36 -0.75 -12.43
N GLN A 595 -18.57 -1.14 -12.07
CA GLN A 595 -18.83 -2.01 -10.93
C GLN A 595 -18.23 -3.41 -11.14
N HIS A 596 -18.41 -4.01 -12.32
CA HIS A 596 -17.77 -5.28 -12.66
C HIS A 596 -16.24 -5.20 -12.60
N ARG A 597 -15.65 -4.14 -13.16
CA ARG A 597 -14.20 -3.89 -13.09
C ARG A 597 -13.71 -3.72 -11.65
N PHE A 598 -14.49 -3.04 -10.81
CA PHE A 598 -14.19 -2.89 -9.39
C PHE A 598 -14.20 -4.24 -8.65
N LEU A 599 -15.27 -5.02 -8.82
CA LEU A 599 -15.40 -6.34 -8.19
C LEU A 599 -14.30 -7.30 -8.65
N ALA A 600 -13.98 -7.32 -9.95
CA ALA A 600 -12.89 -8.12 -10.49
C ALA A 600 -11.51 -7.71 -9.95
N ALA A 601 -11.26 -6.41 -9.78
CA ALA A 601 -10.02 -5.93 -9.17
C ALA A 601 -9.91 -6.35 -7.69
N MET A 602 -11.00 -6.18 -6.93
CA MET A 602 -11.04 -6.57 -5.52
C MET A 602 -10.94 -8.10 -5.33
N ALA A 603 -11.60 -8.88 -6.18
CA ALA A 603 -11.49 -10.34 -6.21
C ALA A 603 -10.08 -10.82 -6.58
N ASN A 604 -9.31 -10.02 -7.32
CA ASN A 604 -7.94 -10.35 -7.71
C ASN A 604 -6.90 -9.92 -6.65
N ASP A 605 -6.99 -10.49 -5.45
CA ASP A 605 -6.10 -10.22 -4.31
C ASP A 605 -6.16 -8.76 -3.86
N PHE A 606 -7.38 -8.23 -3.70
CA PHE A 606 -7.66 -6.90 -3.17
C PHE A 606 -6.89 -5.79 -3.91
N ASP A 607 -6.94 -5.77 -5.24
CA ASP A 607 -6.22 -4.79 -6.06
C ASP A 607 -6.89 -3.41 -6.00
N THR A 608 -6.64 -2.71 -4.90
CA THR A 608 -7.22 -1.38 -4.63
C THR A 608 -6.81 -0.33 -5.66
N VAL A 609 -5.66 -0.50 -6.32
CA VAL A 609 -5.19 0.43 -7.36
C VAL A 609 -6.12 0.39 -8.56
N ASN A 610 -6.44 -0.81 -9.05
CA ASN A 610 -7.38 -0.98 -10.16
C ASN A 610 -8.83 -0.75 -9.76
N ALA A 611 -9.20 -1.04 -8.50
CA ALA A 611 -10.50 -0.69 -7.95
C ALA A 611 -10.71 0.83 -7.97
N ILE A 612 -9.74 1.62 -7.45
CA ILE A 612 -9.78 3.10 -7.46
C ILE A 612 -9.80 3.65 -8.90
N ALA A 613 -9.14 2.98 -9.85
CA ALA A 613 -9.23 3.36 -11.25
C ALA A 613 -10.67 3.24 -11.78
N ALA A 614 -11.41 2.19 -11.41
CA ALA A 614 -12.83 2.04 -11.75
C ALA A 614 -13.71 3.15 -11.13
N LEU A 615 -13.49 3.50 -9.85
CA LEU A 615 -14.15 4.66 -9.22
C LEU A 615 -13.86 5.97 -9.99
N THR A 616 -12.61 6.16 -10.40
CA THR A 616 -12.19 7.36 -11.15
C THR A 616 -12.82 7.41 -12.54
N ASP A 617 -12.95 6.25 -13.20
CA ASP A 617 -13.61 6.15 -14.51
C ASP A 617 -15.10 6.54 -14.39
N LEU A 618 -15.82 5.99 -13.40
CA LEU A 618 -17.23 6.31 -13.14
C LEU A 618 -17.44 7.79 -12.73
N SER A 619 -16.52 8.34 -11.94
CA SER A 619 -16.53 9.75 -11.56
C SER A 619 -16.46 10.69 -12.77
N ARG A 620 -15.71 10.34 -13.82
CA ARG A 620 -15.66 11.14 -15.06
C ARG A 620 -16.99 11.09 -15.83
N GLU A 621 -17.68 9.96 -15.82
CA GLU A 621 -19.02 9.84 -16.41
C GLU A 621 -20.03 10.71 -15.66
N LEU A 622 -20.01 10.68 -14.34
CA LEU A 622 -20.87 11.54 -13.51
C LEU A 622 -20.67 13.04 -13.79
N LEU A 623 -19.41 13.48 -13.90
CA LEU A 623 -19.10 14.87 -14.24
C LEU A 623 -19.63 15.28 -15.63
N GLN A 624 -19.68 14.36 -16.59
CA GLN A 624 -20.28 14.61 -17.90
C GLN A 624 -21.81 14.73 -17.80
N LEU A 625 -22.45 13.84 -17.05
CA LEU A 625 -23.90 13.84 -16.86
C LEU A 625 -24.41 15.10 -16.13
N GLN A 626 -23.60 15.69 -15.24
CA GLN A 626 -23.92 16.97 -14.59
C GLN A 626 -24.11 18.14 -15.57
N GLN A 627 -23.55 18.06 -16.78
CA GLN A 627 -23.65 19.12 -17.78
C GLN A 627 -24.95 19.05 -18.62
N GLY A 628 -25.74 17.98 -18.50
CA GLY A 628 -26.98 17.76 -19.25
C GLY A 628 -28.22 17.55 -18.38
N ASP A 629 -29.32 17.12 -19.01
CA ASP A 629 -30.57 16.76 -18.32
C ASP A 629 -30.67 15.23 -18.14
N HIS A 630 -29.75 14.69 -17.33
CA HIS A 630 -29.59 13.24 -17.12
C HIS A 630 -29.92 12.83 -15.67
N GLY A 631 -30.93 13.47 -15.06
CA GLY A 631 -31.19 13.35 -13.62
C GLY A 631 -31.27 11.91 -13.11
N ALA A 632 -32.01 11.03 -13.78
CA ALA A 632 -32.18 9.63 -13.35
C ALA A 632 -30.88 8.81 -13.47
N GLU A 633 -30.20 8.90 -14.63
CA GLU A 633 -28.95 8.18 -14.90
C GLU A 633 -27.83 8.63 -13.95
N PHE A 634 -27.72 9.95 -13.72
CA PHE A 634 -26.78 10.53 -12.77
C PHE A 634 -26.98 9.96 -11.36
N GLN A 635 -28.23 9.90 -10.88
CA GLN A 635 -28.51 9.36 -9.54
C GLN A 635 -28.14 7.87 -9.46
N THR A 636 -28.43 7.08 -10.49
CA THR A 636 -28.05 5.65 -10.52
C THR A 636 -26.54 5.45 -10.46
N LYS A 637 -25.77 6.15 -11.31
CA LYS A 637 -24.30 6.08 -11.28
C LYS A 637 -23.70 6.63 -9.98
N ALA A 638 -24.32 7.63 -9.36
CA ALA A 638 -23.88 8.17 -8.07
C ALA A 638 -24.07 7.14 -6.94
N ARG A 639 -25.18 6.40 -6.94
CA ARG A 639 -25.40 5.27 -6.00
C ARG A 639 -24.36 4.17 -6.19
N GLN A 640 -24.05 3.81 -7.44
CA GLN A 640 -23.00 2.83 -7.77
C GLN A 640 -21.61 3.28 -7.27
N LEU A 641 -21.25 4.55 -7.52
CA LEU A 641 -19.98 5.10 -7.04
C LEU A 641 -19.89 5.08 -5.50
N ARG A 642 -20.97 5.45 -4.81
CA ARG A 642 -21.07 5.37 -3.35
C ARG A 642 -20.96 3.93 -2.84
N ALA A 643 -21.58 2.97 -3.51
CA ALA A 643 -21.53 1.55 -3.14
C ALA A 643 -20.11 0.98 -3.27
N MET A 644 -19.40 1.26 -4.38
CA MET A 644 -17.98 0.90 -4.53
C MET A 644 -17.11 1.60 -3.49
N GLY A 645 -17.38 2.89 -3.22
CA GLY A 645 -16.70 3.65 -2.17
C GLY A 645 -16.90 3.04 -0.78
N ALA A 646 -18.10 2.54 -0.46
CA ALA A 646 -18.44 1.97 0.84
C ALA A 646 -17.62 0.71 1.17
N VAL A 647 -17.33 -0.13 0.16
CA VAL A 647 -16.43 -1.29 0.29
C VAL A 647 -15.02 -0.83 0.68
N LEU A 648 -14.54 0.25 0.08
CA LEU A 648 -13.23 0.85 0.41
C LEU A 648 -13.26 1.74 1.65
N GLY A 649 -14.44 2.03 2.22
CA GLY A 649 -14.62 2.93 3.37
C GLY A 649 -14.39 4.42 3.05
N ILE A 650 -14.73 4.86 1.83
CA ILE A 650 -14.62 6.25 1.34
C ILE A 650 -15.92 6.70 0.66
N LEU A 651 -16.08 8.00 0.39
CA LEU A 651 -17.20 8.61 -0.33
C LEU A 651 -18.57 8.48 0.37
N GLN A 652 -18.57 8.41 1.70
CA GLN A 652 -19.79 8.23 2.49
C GLN A 652 -20.33 9.53 3.08
N ARG A 653 -19.48 10.56 3.21
CA ARG A 653 -19.86 11.88 3.74
C ARG A 653 -20.74 12.66 2.75
N ASP A 654 -21.32 13.76 3.22
CA ASP A 654 -22.03 14.67 2.33
C ASP A 654 -21.03 15.34 1.36
N PRO A 655 -21.24 15.26 0.03
CA PRO A 655 -20.27 15.79 -0.92
C PRO A 655 -20.18 17.32 -0.89
N GLU A 656 -21.26 18.02 -0.55
CA GLU A 656 -21.24 19.48 -0.46
C GLU A 656 -20.42 19.93 0.75
N GLU A 657 -20.63 19.29 1.91
CA GLU A 657 -19.85 19.55 3.12
C GLU A 657 -18.36 19.26 2.92
N VAL A 658 -18.01 18.14 2.27
CA VAL A 658 -16.61 17.80 2.00
C VAL A 658 -15.99 18.77 1.00
N CYS A 659 -16.67 19.10 -0.10
CA CYS A 659 -16.13 20.01 -1.10
C CYS A 659 -15.96 21.44 -0.57
N LYS A 660 -16.85 21.92 0.31
CA LYS A 660 -16.69 23.24 0.95
C LYS A 660 -15.63 23.23 2.06
N GLY A 661 -15.38 22.09 2.68
CA GLY A 661 -14.41 21.97 3.76
C GLY A 661 -14.84 22.73 5.04
N PRO A 662 -13.99 22.73 6.08
CA PRO A 662 -14.28 23.37 7.36
C PRO A 662 -14.06 24.89 7.32
N VAL A 663 -14.87 25.61 6.53
CA VAL A 663 -14.80 27.07 6.42
C VAL A 663 -15.89 27.75 7.26
N ASP A 664 -15.63 28.97 7.72
CA ASP A 664 -16.65 29.79 8.38
C ASP A 664 -17.57 30.50 7.35
N SER A 665 -18.70 31.01 7.84
CA SER A 665 -19.71 31.68 7.01
C SER A 665 -19.18 32.95 6.33
N ASP A 666 -18.21 33.63 6.94
CA ASP A 666 -17.66 34.87 6.41
C ASP A 666 -16.72 34.58 5.23
N PHE A 667 -15.93 33.51 5.33
CA PHE A 667 -15.14 32.99 4.23
C PHE A 667 -16.02 32.55 3.07
N GLU A 668 -17.07 31.77 3.34
CA GLU A 668 -18.03 31.35 2.32
C GLU A 668 -18.67 32.55 1.61
N ALA A 669 -19.19 33.52 2.36
CA ALA A 669 -19.78 34.73 1.80
C ALA A 669 -18.79 35.51 0.91
N LYS A 670 -17.52 35.63 1.36
CA LYS A 670 -16.47 36.28 0.57
C LYS A 670 -16.19 35.55 -0.74
N VAL A 671 -16.17 34.22 -0.73
CA VAL A 671 -15.94 33.42 -1.93
C VAL A 671 -17.10 33.59 -2.91
N GLU A 672 -18.34 33.56 -2.44
CA GLU A 672 -19.53 33.78 -3.28
C GLU A 672 -19.55 35.18 -3.90
N ASP A 673 -19.17 36.23 -3.14
CA ASP A 673 -19.04 37.59 -3.65
C ASP A 673 -17.99 37.70 -4.77
N LEU A 674 -16.84 37.03 -4.61
CA LEU A 674 -15.79 36.97 -5.64
C LEU A 674 -16.25 36.19 -6.88
N ILE A 675 -16.99 35.09 -6.71
CA ILE A 675 -17.58 34.34 -7.82
C ILE A 675 -18.56 35.20 -8.61
N GLN A 676 -19.43 35.95 -7.92
CA GLN A 676 -20.37 36.87 -8.56
C GLN A 676 -19.64 38.01 -9.29
N ALA A 677 -18.63 38.62 -8.65
CA ALA A 677 -17.81 39.66 -9.28
C ALA A 677 -17.08 39.15 -10.54
N ARG A 678 -16.63 37.89 -10.52
CA ARG A 678 -16.04 37.23 -11.69
C ARG A 678 -17.08 36.99 -12.79
N ALA A 679 -18.29 36.55 -12.45
CA ALA A 679 -19.37 36.36 -13.41
C ALA A 679 -19.73 37.67 -14.11
N ASP A 680 -19.80 38.77 -13.36
CA ASP A 680 -20.05 40.12 -13.88
C ASP A 680 -18.92 40.59 -14.79
N ALA A 681 -17.66 40.36 -14.42
CA ALA A 681 -16.50 40.66 -15.26
C ALA A 681 -16.54 39.88 -16.59
N ARG A 682 -16.86 38.58 -16.56
CA ARG A 682 -17.03 37.76 -17.78
C ARG A 682 -18.17 38.26 -18.65
N LYS A 683 -19.30 38.66 -18.06
CA LYS A 683 -20.45 39.24 -18.76
C LYS A 683 -20.09 40.57 -19.44
N ALA A 684 -19.24 41.37 -18.78
CA ALA A 684 -18.68 42.60 -19.34
C ALA A 684 -17.53 42.37 -20.35
N LYS A 685 -17.14 41.12 -20.60
CA LYS A 685 -15.98 40.73 -21.43
C LYS A 685 -14.63 41.25 -20.91
N ASP A 686 -14.54 41.56 -19.62
CA ASP A 686 -13.30 41.90 -18.93
C ASP A 686 -12.61 40.63 -18.42
N PHE A 687 -11.94 39.93 -19.35
CA PHE A 687 -11.28 38.66 -19.06
C PHE A 687 -10.08 38.82 -18.11
N ALA A 688 -9.37 39.95 -18.18
CA ALA A 688 -8.23 40.23 -17.29
C ALA A 688 -8.67 40.32 -15.83
N LYS A 689 -9.79 41.02 -15.55
CA LYS A 689 -10.37 41.07 -14.21
C LYS A 689 -10.91 39.72 -13.76
N ALA A 690 -11.55 38.97 -14.65
CA ALA A 690 -12.04 37.63 -14.34
C ALA A 690 -10.92 36.65 -13.97
N ASP A 691 -9.78 36.72 -14.66
CA ASP A 691 -8.58 35.92 -14.37
C ASP A 691 -7.92 36.35 -13.05
N ALA A 692 -7.81 37.67 -12.80
CA ALA A 692 -7.29 38.18 -11.53
C ALA A 692 -8.11 37.71 -10.32
N ILE A 693 -9.44 37.67 -10.44
CA ILE A 693 -10.32 37.14 -9.37
C ILE A 693 -10.13 35.62 -9.21
N ARG A 694 -9.95 34.87 -10.30
CA ARG A 694 -9.64 33.44 -10.22
C ARG A 694 -8.33 33.19 -9.48
N ASP A 695 -7.31 33.99 -9.76
CA ASP A 695 -6.01 33.86 -9.11
C ASP A 695 -6.09 34.26 -7.62
N GLU A 696 -6.92 35.26 -7.28
CA GLU A 696 -7.24 35.59 -5.87
C GLU A 696 -7.91 34.42 -5.14
N LEU A 697 -8.95 33.82 -5.75
CA LEU A 697 -9.63 32.64 -5.20
C LEU A 697 -8.65 31.47 -5.03
N THR A 698 -7.80 31.23 -6.02
CA THR A 698 -6.76 30.19 -5.95
C THR A 698 -5.78 30.46 -4.81
N GLY A 699 -5.36 31.72 -4.63
CA GLY A 699 -4.50 32.14 -3.52
C GLY A 699 -5.16 32.01 -2.14
N MET A 700 -6.50 32.01 -2.08
CA MET A 700 -7.29 31.70 -0.88
C MET A 700 -7.50 30.19 -0.66
N GLY A 701 -6.94 29.34 -1.52
CA GLY A 701 -7.13 27.89 -1.44
C GLY A 701 -8.49 27.43 -1.98
N VAL A 702 -9.11 28.18 -2.88
CA VAL A 702 -10.38 27.83 -3.53
C VAL A 702 -10.16 27.43 -4.99
N VAL A 703 -10.76 26.32 -5.38
CA VAL A 703 -10.80 25.85 -6.78
C VAL A 703 -12.21 26.08 -7.32
N ILE A 704 -12.30 26.87 -8.39
CA ILE A 704 -13.55 27.12 -9.11
C ILE A 704 -13.83 26.05 -10.17
N GLU A 705 -15.10 25.68 -10.29
CA GLU A 705 -15.60 24.64 -11.19
C GLU A 705 -16.76 25.25 -12.00
N ASP A 706 -16.45 25.70 -13.22
CA ASP A 706 -17.43 26.29 -14.14
C ASP A 706 -18.28 25.18 -14.80
N GLY A 707 -19.60 25.27 -14.69
CA GLY A 707 -20.56 24.34 -15.30
C GLY A 707 -21.69 25.05 -16.07
N ALA A 708 -22.54 24.25 -16.72
CA ALA A 708 -23.66 24.78 -17.53
C ALA A 708 -24.69 25.58 -16.70
N LYS A 709 -24.83 25.26 -15.41
CA LYS A 709 -25.78 25.89 -14.48
C LYS A 709 -25.17 27.03 -13.63
N GLY A 710 -23.88 27.33 -13.80
CA GLY A 710 -23.17 28.36 -13.02
C GLY A 710 -21.75 27.93 -12.63
N THR A 711 -21.07 28.80 -11.89
CA THR A 711 -19.77 28.50 -11.27
C THR A 711 -20.02 27.96 -9.86
N SER A 712 -19.48 26.78 -9.58
CA SER A 712 -19.41 26.25 -8.22
C SER A 712 -17.95 26.25 -7.74
N TRP A 713 -17.71 25.94 -6.47
CA TRP A 713 -16.35 25.91 -5.94
C TRP A 713 -16.17 24.80 -4.91
N ARG A 714 -14.89 24.52 -4.63
CA ARG A 714 -14.45 23.64 -3.55
C ARG A 714 -13.14 24.15 -2.96
N VAL A 715 -12.80 23.72 -1.75
CA VAL A 715 -11.46 23.93 -1.20
C VAL A 715 -10.41 23.14 -1.98
N ALA A 716 -9.20 23.67 -2.00
CA ALA A 716 -8.01 23.00 -2.53
C ALA A 716 -7.50 21.92 -1.56
N SER A 717 -7.79 22.07 -0.26
CA SER A 717 -7.36 21.17 0.80
C SER A 717 -8.43 20.95 1.86
N LEU A 718 -8.46 19.75 2.46
CA LEU A 718 -9.34 19.39 3.58
C LEU A 718 -8.69 19.64 4.96
N ALA A 719 -7.46 20.18 4.96
CA ALA A 719 -6.63 20.44 6.13
C ALA A 719 -7.22 21.50 7.07
#